data_AF-A0A0G1XLD5-F1
#
_entry.id   AF-A0A0G1XLD5-F1
#
_cell.length_a   1.000
_cell.length_b   1.000
_cell.length_c   1.000
_cell.angle_alpha   90.00
_cell.angle_beta   90.00
_cell.angle_gamma   90.00
#
_symmetry.space_group_name_H-M   'P 1'
#
loop_
_entity.id
_entity.type
_entity.pdbx_description
1 polymer ?
#
loop_
_entity_poly.entity_id
_entity_poly.type
_entity_poly.pdbx_seq_one_letter_code
_entity_poly.pdbx_strand_id
1 'polypeptide(L)'
;MYAYLGTRRVRLDPAKSIGKGGEADIFDVGNDTAVKIFKPPDHPDLCGIPAEQQAARERIRAHQTKLPALAKFDGRLPARVVLLREFARDNPNGAIIGYAMEFVRHAEVLLRYSERTFREAGVPNDRVGRIFLDLHQTVLGIHRAGVIIGDFNDLNVLVRGEEALVIDADSFQFGPYLARMFTTRFVDPTKLDPKTDRLTLAKPHDEHSDWYAYAVMLWQSLLFVGPYGGVYRPKDPASRMPHDLRPLRRITVFHPEVLYPKPAVHFRVLSDDILQYFHRVFERDERGAFPRSLIESLEWRRCSCGTVHARAVCPTCSTPGLVKETLHVKGKVSVTEILKTKGAILHAAYQYGKLRYLYHEDGRFKREDGAAVMQGELDPAMRFRLSGDRTLIGKGGRVATIAANARPEHLSVDMFGNLPLFDTTGERRFWVEGGRLMTDGSLGPEEIGTVLEDQTVFWTGDKFGFGFYRASNLSVAFVFEPHRNGINDSVRLARFTGALIDSTAVFADERVWFFAALEERGRTRHRCFVIRRSGELEAEAEALPGDGSWLSTLRGKSAAGRSLFAATDEGVVRLEVGAGVISVGRHFPDTEPFVDESTHLFVAPKGIYAVRKQTVFPSPERRCERRETKEAAESATTSNTTKKGEINDHDTSVSRPLRPRERREVVVRPESDGPFLERSSLGKGPRSPSVGLRQDEAPPALD
;
A
#
# COMPACT_ATOMS: atom_id res chain seq x y z
N MET A 1 -10.18 12.79 -26.98
CA MET A 1 -9.92 11.98 -28.20
C MET A 1 -11.26 11.45 -28.72
N TYR A 2 -11.34 10.87 -29.92
CA TYR A 2 -12.57 10.23 -30.44
C TYR A 2 -12.24 8.86 -31.03
N ALA A 3 -13.20 7.93 -30.97
CA ALA A 3 -13.19 6.68 -31.71
C ALA A 3 -14.60 6.41 -32.27
N TYR A 4 -14.71 5.50 -33.24
CA TYR A 4 -15.98 5.04 -33.79
C TYR A 4 -16.26 3.62 -33.33
N LEU A 5 -17.45 3.43 -32.76
CA LEU A 5 -18.06 2.14 -32.47
C LEU A 5 -19.12 1.93 -33.56
N GLY A 6 -18.81 1.09 -34.54
CA GLY A 6 -19.58 1.01 -35.79
C GLY A 6 -19.60 2.37 -36.51
N THR A 7 -20.79 2.93 -36.75
CA THR A 7 -20.98 4.29 -37.28
C THR A 7 -21.07 5.36 -36.18
N ARG A 8 -21.22 4.98 -34.91
CA ARG A 8 -21.40 5.89 -33.78
C ARG A 8 -20.06 6.44 -33.30
N ARG A 9 -19.88 7.76 -33.42
CA ARG A 9 -18.72 8.47 -32.86
C ARG A 9 -18.86 8.58 -31.34
N VAL A 10 -17.81 8.21 -30.61
CA VAL A 10 -17.74 8.24 -29.14
C VAL A 10 -16.60 9.15 -28.70
N ARG A 11 -16.86 10.01 -27.70
CA ARG A 11 -15.83 10.86 -27.08
C ARG A 11 -15.06 10.04 -26.05
N LEU A 12 -13.75 9.97 -26.24
CA LEU A 12 -12.82 9.41 -25.26
C LEU A 12 -12.31 10.57 -24.40
N ASP A 13 -12.85 10.65 -23.19
CA ASP A 13 -12.60 11.73 -22.24
C ASP A 13 -11.49 11.32 -21.25
N PRO A 14 -10.35 12.05 -21.18
CA PRO A 14 -9.28 11.75 -20.23
C PRO A 14 -9.74 11.72 -18.77
N ALA A 15 -10.78 12.47 -18.38
CA ALA A 15 -11.31 12.45 -17.02
C ALA A 15 -12.07 11.15 -16.69
N LYS A 16 -12.57 10.42 -17.71
CA LYS A 16 -13.23 9.11 -17.56
C LYS A 16 -12.31 7.93 -17.92
N SER A 17 -11.00 8.15 -17.84
CA SER A 17 -9.95 7.11 -17.97
C SER A 17 -9.92 6.20 -16.73
N ILE A 18 -10.66 5.09 -16.74
CA ILE A 18 -10.78 4.16 -15.60
C ILE A 18 -9.60 3.18 -15.44
N GLY A 19 -8.71 3.09 -16.43
CA GLY A 19 -7.53 2.22 -16.34
C GLY A 19 -6.43 2.60 -17.33
N LYS A 20 -5.17 2.51 -16.88
CA LYS A 20 -3.98 2.82 -17.69
C LYS A 20 -2.98 1.66 -17.59
N GLY A 21 -2.92 0.84 -18.63
CA GLY A 21 -1.97 -0.27 -18.74
C GLY A 21 -0.73 0.07 -19.57
N GLY A 22 0.19 -0.89 -19.73
CA GLY A 22 1.34 -0.73 -20.63
C GLY A 22 0.96 -0.68 -22.12
N GLU A 23 -0.12 -1.37 -22.50
CA GLU A 23 -0.48 -1.58 -23.92
C GLU A 23 -1.70 -0.77 -24.39
N ALA A 24 -2.53 -0.30 -23.47
CA ALA A 24 -3.81 0.35 -23.74
C ALA A 24 -4.24 1.29 -22.60
N ASP A 25 -5.12 2.23 -22.92
CA ASP A 25 -5.90 3.00 -21.96
C ASP A 25 -7.39 2.58 -22.04
N ILE A 26 -8.10 2.63 -20.92
CA ILE A 26 -9.50 2.19 -20.78
C ILE A 26 -10.36 3.36 -20.31
N PHE A 27 -11.46 3.63 -21.02
CA PHE A 27 -12.36 4.75 -20.77
C PHE A 27 -13.78 4.25 -20.43
N ASP A 28 -14.42 4.75 -19.36
CA ASP A 28 -15.89 4.64 -19.19
C ASP A 28 -16.55 5.62 -20.17
N VAL A 29 -17.46 5.11 -21.01
CA VAL A 29 -18.21 5.92 -21.98
C VAL A 29 -19.71 5.96 -21.68
N GLY A 30 -20.09 5.57 -20.45
CA GLY A 30 -21.47 5.47 -19.98
C GLY A 30 -22.15 4.15 -20.39
N ASN A 31 -23.37 3.95 -19.90
CA ASN A 31 -24.23 2.80 -20.23
C ASN A 31 -23.50 1.45 -20.08
N ASP A 32 -22.84 1.26 -18.95
CA ASP A 32 -22.04 0.08 -18.58
C ASP A 32 -21.09 -0.43 -19.67
N THR A 33 -20.53 0.51 -20.43
CA THR A 33 -19.61 0.25 -21.54
C THR A 33 -18.25 0.89 -21.26
N ALA A 34 -17.20 0.08 -21.28
CA ALA A 34 -15.82 0.54 -21.28
C ALA A 34 -15.24 0.41 -22.70
N VAL A 35 -14.37 1.33 -23.10
CA VAL A 35 -13.62 1.25 -24.37
C VAL A 35 -12.12 1.15 -24.08
N LYS A 36 -11.51 0.03 -24.47
CA LYS A 36 -10.05 -0.19 -24.45
C LYS A 36 -9.47 0.31 -25.77
N ILE A 37 -8.52 1.24 -25.72
CA ILE A 37 -7.83 1.82 -26.89
C ILE A 37 -6.35 1.48 -26.80
N PHE A 38 -5.80 0.85 -27.84
CA PHE A 38 -4.39 0.45 -27.87
C PHE A 38 -3.48 1.66 -28.04
N LYS A 39 -2.36 1.66 -27.31
CA LYS A 39 -1.34 2.70 -27.40
C LYS A 39 -0.59 2.59 -28.73
N PRO A 40 -0.67 3.60 -29.61
CA PRO A 40 0.08 3.60 -30.86
C PRO A 40 1.58 3.84 -30.60
N PRO A 41 2.46 3.64 -31.59
CA PRO A 41 3.92 3.73 -31.41
C PRO A 41 4.42 5.13 -31.04
N ASP A 42 3.68 6.17 -31.40
CA ASP A 42 3.89 7.57 -31.05
C ASP A 42 3.25 7.95 -29.71
N HIS A 43 2.57 7.02 -29.04
CA HIS A 43 1.99 7.27 -27.72
C HIS A 43 3.06 7.72 -26.74
N PRO A 44 2.82 8.78 -25.94
CA PRO A 44 3.85 9.34 -25.08
C PRO A 44 4.54 8.33 -24.19
N ASP A 45 3.84 7.33 -23.65
CA ASP A 45 4.43 6.32 -22.74
C ASP A 45 5.50 5.44 -23.41
N LEU A 46 5.49 5.32 -24.73
CA LEU A 46 6.45 4.54 -25.52
C LEU A 46 7.53 5.43 -26.18
N CYS A 47 7.41 6.76 -26.01
CA CYS A 47 8.29 7.74 -26.63
C CYS A 47 9.73 7.58 -26.15
N GLY A 48 10.68 7.49 -27.09
CA GLY A 48 12.10 7.27 -26.81
C GLY A 48 12.49 5.82 -26.52
N ILE A 49 11.58 4.85 -26.70
CA ILE A 49 11.84 3.42 -26.43
C ILE A 49 11.59 2.60 -27.72
N PRO A 50 12.53 2.57 -28.68
CA PRO A 50 12.28 2.01 -30.03
C PRO A 50 11.74 0.57 -30.05
N ALA A 51 12.19 -0.27 -29.12
CA ALA A 51 11.73 -1.65 -28.99
C ALA A 51 10.23 -1.75 -28.62
N GLU A 52 9.74 -0.86 -27.74
CA GLU A 52 8.32 -0.83 -27.36
C GLU A 52 7.45 -0.19 -28.45
N GLN A 53 7.97 0.83 -29.14
CA GLN A 53 7.31 1.39 -30.31
C GLN A 53 7.14 0.34 -31.41
N GLN A 54 8.16 -0.50 -31.63
CA GLN A 54 8.09 -1.63 -32.57
C GLN A 54 7.10 -2.70 -32.10
N ALA A 55 7.14 -3.10 -30.82
CA ALA A 55 6.18 -4.04 -30.25
C ALA A 55 4.73 -3.54 -30.38
N ALA A 56 4.48 -2.24 -30.22
CA ALA A 56 3.17 -1.64 -30.44
C ALA A 56 2.71 -1.72 -31.91
N ARG A 57 3.61 -1.48 -32.89
CA ARG A 57 3.30 -1.68 -34.32
C ARG A 57 2.88 -3.12 -34.60
N GLU A 58 3.64 -4.08 -34.09
CA GLU A 58 3.39 -5.51 -34.29
C GLU A 58 2.08 -5.97 -33.62
N ARG A 59 1.83 -5.54 -32.38
CA ARG A 59 0.60 -5.82 -31.63
C ARG A 59 -0.63 -5.27 -32.35
N ILE A 60 -0.63 -3.99 -32.74
CA ILE A 60 -1.76 -3.36 -33.46
C ILE A 60 -2.01 -4.04 -34.82
N ARG A 61 -0.94 -4.45 -35.53
CA ARG A 61 -1.06 -5.23 -36.77
C ARG A 61 -1.69 -6.60 -36.53
N ALA A 62 -1.27 -7.32 -35.48
CA ALA A 62 -1.84 -8.61 -35.11
C ALA A 62 -3.30 -8.49 -34.66
N HIS A 63 -3.68 -7.39 -33.98
CA HIS A 63 -5.04 -7.16 -33.51
C HIS A 63 -6.06 -7.02 -34.65
N GLN A 64 -5.64 -6.62 -35.86
CA GLN A 64 -6.51 -6.60 -37.05
C GLN A 64 -7.07 -7.97 -37.42
N THR A 65 -6.38 -9.06 -37.06
CA THR A 65 -6.84 -10.45 -37.31
C THR A 65 -7.23 -11.18 -36.03
N LYS A 66 -6.53 -10.94 -34.91
CA LYS A 66 -6.83 -11.55 -33.61
C LYS A 66 -8.20 -11.17 -33.08
N LEU A 67 -8.58 -9.88 -33.11
CA LEU A 67 -9.85 -9.43 -32.53
C LEU A 67 -11.08 -9.93 -33.31
N PRO A 68 -11.11 -9.93 -34.67
CA PRO A 68 -12.15 -10.61 -35.43
C PRO A 68 -12.20 -12.13 -35.27
N ALA A 69 -11.09 -12.77 -34.90
CA ALA A 69 -11.08 -14.19 -34.54
C ALA A 69 -11.62 -14.42 -33.11
N LEU A 70 -11.25 -13.57 -32.16
CA LEU A 70 -11.73 -13.60 -30.77
C LEU A 70 -13.25 -13.35 -30.67
N ALA A 71 -13.79 -12.46 -31.50
CA ALA A 71 -15.24 -12.22 -31.60
C ALA A 71 -16.07 -13.49 -31.89
N LYS A 72 -15.47 -14.52 -32.50
CA LYS A 72 -16.15 -15.80 -32.81
C LYS A 72 -16.36 -16.70 -31.58
N PHE A 73 -15.84 -16.29 -30.42
CA PHE A 73 -16.06 -16.94 -29.13
C PHE A 73 -17.24 -16.35 -28.35
N ASP A 74 -17.95 -15.37 -28.90
CA ASP A 74 -19.21 -14.90 -28.33
C ASP A 74 -20.21 -16.07 -28.18
N GLY A 75 -20.90 -16.11 -27.05
CA GLY A 75 -21.73 -17.25 -26.62
C GLY A 75 -21.02 -18.60 -26.39
N ARG A 76 -19.69 -18.69 -26.60
CA ARG A 76 -18.90 -19.94 -26.41
C ARG A 76 -18.03 -19.91 -25.14
N LEU A 77 -17.53 -18.74 -24.76
CA LEU A 77 -16.82 -18.56 -23.50
C LEU A 77 -17.82 -18.39 -22.34
N PRO A 78 -17.41 -18.69 -21.09
CA PRO A 78 -18.25 -18.46 -19.92
C PRO A 78 -18.69 -16.98 -19.80
N ALA A 79 -19.89 -16.74 -19.29
CA ALA A 79 -20.41 -15.38 -19.03
C ALA A 79 -19.56 -14.56 -18.02
N ARG A 80 -18.60 -15.21 -17.36
CA ARG A 80 -17.57 -14.59 -16.50
C ARG A 80 -16.37 -14.05 -17.28
N VAL A 81 -16.28 -14.26 -18.58
CA VAL A 81 -15.23 -13.64 -19.41
C VAL A 81 -15.75 -12.32 -19.99
N VAL A 82 -15.07 -11.22 -19.67
CA VAL A 82 -15.39 -9.90 -20.25
C VAL A 82 -14.83 -9.84 -21.68
N LEU A 83 -15.64 -10.35 -22.61
CA LEU A 83 -15.32 -10.36 -24.04
C LEU A 83 -15.58 -8.98 -24.68
N LEU A 84 -14.92 -8.72 -25.80
CA LEU A 84 -15.23 -7.59 -26.66
C LEU A 84 -16.65 -7.70 -27.22
N ARG A 85 -17.37 -6.58 -27.29
CA ARG A 85 -18.72 -6.47 -27.86
C ARG A 85 -18.74 -5.76 -29.22
N GLU A 86 -17.88 -4.76 -29.40
CA GLU A 86 -17.84 -3.93 -30.62
C GLU A 86 -16.41 -3.44 -30.88
N PHE A 87 -15.99 -3.31 -32.14
CA PHE A 87 -14.66 -2.79 -32.48
C PHE A 87 -14.61 -1.27 -32.42
N ALA A 88 -13.54 -0.71 -31.84
CA ALA A 88 -13.24 0.71 -31.91
C ALA A 88 -12.31 1.00 -33.09
N ARG A 89 -12.68 1.96 -33.93
CA ARG A 89 -11.92 2.39 -35.12
C ARG A 89 -11.62 3.88 -35.10
N ASP A 90 -10.58 4.30 -35.83
CA ASP A 90 -10.21 5.71 -36.03
C ASP A 90 -11.26 6.46 -36.86
N ASN A 91 -11.86 5.77 -37.82
CA ASN A 91 -13.01 6.19 -38.62
C ASN A 91 -13.90 4.96 -38.91
N PRO A 92 -15.17 5.11 -39.35
CA PRO A 92 -16.09 3.97 -39.52
C PRO A 92 -15.57 2.80 -40.37
N ASN A 93 -14.71 3.09 -41.36
CA ASN A 93 -14.11 2.09 -42.26
C ASN A 93 -12.60 1.89 -42.01
N GLY A 94 -12.07 2.47 -40.94
CA GLY A 94 -10.64 2.51 -40.63
C GLY A 94 -10.10 1.25 -39.94
N ALA A 95 -8.90 1.33 -39.38
CA ALA A 95 -8.26 0.22 -38.68
C ALA A 95 -8.90 -0.01 -37.31
N ILE A 96 -8.80 -1.24 -36.78
CA ILE A 96 -9.19 -1.52 -35.39
C ILE A 96 -8.12 -0.91 -34.47
N ILE A 97 -8.47 0.14 -33.72
CA ILE A 97 -7.60 0.82 -32.74
C ILE A 97 -7.91 0.40 -31.29
N GLY A 98 -8.96 -0.41 -31.09
CA GLY A 98 -9.43 -0.80 -29.78
C GLY A 98 -10.73 -1.61 -29.86
N TYR A 99 -11.42 -1.77 -28.74
CA TYR A 99 -12.74 -2.37 -28.68
C TYR A 99 -13.54 -1.87 -27.46
N ALA A 100 -14.87 -1.99 -27.55
CA ALA A 100 -15.78 -1.79 -26.44
C ALA A 100 -16.13 -3.12 -25.76
N MET A 101 -16.32 -3.10 -24.45
CA MET A 101 -16.66 -4.25 -23.60
C MET A 101 -17.56 -3.82 -22.43
N GLU A 102 -18.05 -4.77 -21.64
CA GLU A 102 -18.77 -4.47 -20.40
C GLU A 102 -17.88 -3.70 -19.43
N PHE A 103 -18.38 -2.61 -18.85
CA PHE A 103 -17.77 -2.01 -17.67
C PHE A 103 -18.31 -2.67 -16.40
N VAL A 104 -17.50 -3.54 -15.79
CA VAL A 104 -17.86 -4.27 -14.57
C VAL A 104 -17.83 -3.32 -13.36
N ARG A 105 -18.97 -2.68 -13.06
CA ARG A 105 -19.13 -1.84 -11.86
C ARG A 105 -19.17 -2.68 -10.57
N HIS A 106 -18.79 -2.03 -9.46
CA HIS A 106 -18.82 -2.59 -8.10
C HIS A 106 -18.03 -3.89 -7.92
N ALA A 107 -16.92 -4.02 -8.65
CA ALA A 107 -15.97 -5.11 -8.49
C ALA A 107 -14.64 -4.62 -7.88
N GLU A 108 -13.92 -5.53 -7.23
CA GLU A 108 -12.56 -5.34 -6.73
C GLU A 108 -11.59 -6.23 -7.52
N VAL A 109 -10.38 -5.76 -7.83
CA VAL A 109 -9.35 -6.63 -8.41
C VAL A 109 -8.98 -7.74 -7.43
N LEU A 110 -8.76 -8.97 -7.91
CA LEU A 110 -8.48 -10.14 -7.08
C LEU A 110 -7.22 -9.94 -6.20
N LEU A 111 -6.27 -9.10 -6.63
CA LEU A 111 -5.12 -8.67 -5.82
C LEU A 111 -5.53 -8.22 -4.41
N ARG A 112 -6.64 -7.49 -4.26
CA ARG A 112 -7.16 -7.03 -2.96
C ARG A 112 -7.40 -8.19 -2.00
N TYR A 113 -7.77 -9.36 -2.50
CA TYR A 113 -8.02 -10.56 -1.69
C TYR A 113 -6.75 -11.25 -1.19
N SER A 114 -5.57 -10.83 -1.68
CA SER A 114 -4.25 -11.15 -1.11
C SER A 114 -3.76 -10.12 -0.09
N GLU A 115 -4.37 -8.92 -0.04
CA GLU A 115 -4.02 -7.90 0.95
C GLU A 115 -4.62 -8.23 2.32
N ARG A 116 -3.75 -8.40 3.31
CA ARG A 116 -4.14 -8.67 4.69
C ARG A 116 -5.13 -7.63 5.24
N THR A 117 -4.89 -6.34 5.00
CA THR A 117 -5.73 -5.23 5.49
C THR A 117 -7.14 -5.26 4.92
N PHE A 118 -7.29 -5.50 3.61
CA PHE A 118 -8.60 -5.67 2.96
C PHE A 118 -9.32 -6.91 3.48
N ARG A 119 -8.61 -8.04 3.60
CA ARG A 119 -9.19 -9.31 4.06
C ARG A 119 -9.64 -9.28 5.50
N GLU A 120 -8.83 -8.68 6.38
CA GLU A 120 -9.16 -8.53 7.79
C GLU A 120 -10.21 -7.44 8.05
N ALA A 121 -10.57 -6.61 7.05
CA ALA A 121 -11.66 -5.64 7.09
C ALA A 121 -13.05 -6.22 6.72
N GLY A 122 -13.24 -7.55 6.80
CA GLY A 122 -14.56 -8.19 6.68
C GLY A 122 -14.70 -9.26 5.59
N VAL A 123 -13.60 -9.80 5.05
CA VAL A 123 -13.65 -10.83 3.99
C VAL A 123 -13.09 -12.17 4.50
N PRO A 124 -13.95 -13.07 5.03
CA PRO A 124 -13.53 -14.33 5.62
C PRO A 124 -13.07 -15.36 4.57
N ASN A 125 -12.42 -16.43 5.03
CA ASN A 125 -11.76 -17.41 4.16
C ASN A 125 -12.74 -18.28 3.35
N ASP A 126 -13.94 -18.52 3.87
CA ASP A 126 -15.01 -19.25 3.18
C ASP A 126 -15.52 -18.49 1.94
N ARG A 127 -15.67 -17.16 2.04
CA ARG A 127 -16.01 -16.28 0.90
C ARG A 127 -14.95 -16.35 -0.20
N VAL A 128 -13.67 -16.41 0.18
CA VAL A 128 -12.58 -16.60 -0.77
C VAL A 128 -12.58 -18.00 -1.38
N GLY A 129 -12.92 -19.05 -0.61
CA GLY A 129 -13.22 -20.37 -1.18
C GLY A 129 -14.28 -20.30 -2.27
N ARG A 130 -15.41 -19.61 -2.03
CA ARG A 130 -16.50 -19.45 -3.00
C ARG A 130 -16.08 -18.67 -4.26
N ILE A 131 -15.36 -17.57 -4.11
CA ILE A 131 -14.78 -16.79 -5.23
C ILE A 131 -13.89 -17.68 -6.11
N PHE A 132 -13.01 -18.48 -5.50
CA PHE A 132 -12.13 -19.38 -6.25
C PHE A 132 -12.89 -20.57 -6.85
N LEU A 133 -14.01 -21.01 -6.28
CA LEU A 133 -14.89 -22.03 -6.87
C LEU A 133 -15.69 -21.53 -8.09
N ASP A 134 -16.04 -20.24 -8.16
CA ASP A 134 -16.59 -19.58 -9.37
C ASP A 134 -15.51 -19.44 -10.44
N LEU A 135 -14.34 -18.88 -10.07
CA LEU A 135 -13.17 -18.75 -10.97
C LEU A 135 -12.74 -20.10 -11.56
N HIS A 136 -12.80 -21.18 -10.78
CA HIS A 136 -12.50 -22.54 -11.24
C HIS A 136 -13.40 -22.99 -12.39
N GLN A 137 -14.71 -22.69 -12.33
CA GLN A 137 -15.64 -23.01 -13.42
C GLN A 137 -15.38 -22.14 -14.64
N THR A 138 -15.02 -20.87 -14.44
CA THR A 138 -14.60 -19.96 -15.52
C THR A 138 -13.37 -20.49 -16.25
N VAL A 139 -12.30 -20.86 -15.54
CA VAL A 139 -11.07 -21.44 -16.13
C VAL A 139 -11.38 -22.73 -16.91
N LEU A 140 -12.13 -23.66 -16.31
CA LEU A 140 -12.56 -24.89 -17.01
C LEU A 140 -13.36 -24.60 -18.29
N GLY A 141 -14.25 -23.60 -18.26
CA GLY A 141 -15.05 -23.22 -19.43
C GLY A 141 -14.23 -22.56 -20.54
N ILE A 142 -13.21 -21.78 -20.18
CA ILE A 142 -12.24 -21.21 -21.12
C ILE A 142 -11.44 -22.33 -21.80
N HIS A 143 -10.88 -23.27 -21.03
CA HIS A 143 -10.12 -24.41 -21.55
C HIS A 143 -10.96 -25.31 -22.46
N ARG A 144 -12.22 -25.60 -22.07
CA ARG A 144 -13.17 -26.35 -22.91
C ARG A 144 -13.48 -25.70 -24.25
N ALA A 145 -13.33 -24.37 -24.38
CA ALA A 145 -13.48 -23.67 -25.65
C ALA A 145 -12.23 -23.75 -26.55
N GLY A 146 -11.13 -24.39 -26.09
CA GLY A 146 -9.85 -24.44 -26.79
C GLY A 146 -9.05 -23.14 -26.67
N VAL A 147 -9.24 -22.41 -25.56
CA VAL A 147 -8.61 -21.11 -25.27
C VAL A 147 -7.77 -21.24 -24.00
N ILE A 148 -6.61 -20.59 -23.98
CA ILE A 148 -5.69 -20.49 -22.84
C ILE A 148 -5.64 -19.03 -22.38
N ILE A 149 -5.65 -18.76 -21.07
CA ILE A 149 -5.63 -17.40 -20.53
C ILE A 149 -4.24 -16.76 -20.74
N GLY A 150 -3.17 -17.49 -20.39
CA GLY A 150 -1.79 -17.07 -20.66
C GLY A 150 -1.21 -16.20 -19.55
N ASP A 151 -1.32 -14.87 -19.65
CA ASP A 151 -0.91 -13.96 -18.56
C ASP A 151 -2.00 -13.89 -17.49
N PHE A 152 -2.28 -15.05 -16.88
CA PHE A 152 -3.29 -15.18 -15.85
C PHE A 152 -2.73 -14.70 -14.51
N ASN A 153 -3.30 -13.60 -14.00
CA ASN A 153 -2.85 -12.92 -12.80
C ASN A 153 -4.04 -12.28 -12.06
N ASP A 154 -3.78 -11.77 -10.86
CA ASP A 154 -4.77 -11.24 -9.94
C ASP A 154 -5.20 -9.78 -10.21
N LEU A 155 -4.61 -9.11 -11.20
CA LEU A 155 -5.13 -7.86 -11.77
C LEU A 155 -6.11 -8.13 -12.92
N ASN A 156 -5.91 -9.23 -13.66
CA ASN A 156 -6.77 -9.70 -14.75
C ASN A 156 -8.03 -10.47 -14.27
N VAL A 157 -8.31 -10.46 -12.96
CA VAL A 157 -9.55 -11.00 -12.38
C VAL A 157 -10.24 -9.93 -11.52
N LEU A 158 -11.50 -9.65 -11.83
CA LEU A 158 -12.40 -8.77 -11.08
C LEU A 158 -13.40 -9.59 -10.26
N VAL A 159 -13.58 -9.24 -8.99
CA VAL A 159 -14.49 -9.93 -8.08
C VAL A 159 -15.69 -9.04 -7.73
N ARG A 160 -16.89 -9.44 -8.15
CA ARG A 160 -18.15 -8.76 -7.85
C ARG A 160 -18.98 -9.61 -6.89
N GLY A 161 -18.97 -9.26 -5.60
CA GLY A 161 -19.60 -10.08 -4.56
C GLY A 161 -18.83 -11.37 -4.30
N GLU A 162 -19.25 -12.45 -4.96
CA GLU A 162 -18.52 -13.74 -5.02
C GLU A 162 -18.28 -14.22 -6.46
N GLU A 163 -18.73 -13.45 -7.46
CA GLU A 163 -18.50 -13.70 -8.89
C GLU A 163 -17.06 -13.33 -9.27
N ALA A 164 -16.32 -14.20 -9.95
CA ALA A 164 -14.96 -13.97 -10.42
C ALA A 164 -14.93 -13.84 -11.94
N LEU A 165 -14.84 -12.60 -12.43
CA LEU A 165 -14.81 -12.28 -13.85
C LEU A 165 -13.37 -12.14 -14.34
N VAL A 166 -13.03 -12.81 -15.45
CA VAL A 166 -11.72 -12.68 -16.11
C VAL A 166 -11.81 -11.62 -17.19
N ILE A 167 -10.91 -10.65 -17.15
CA ILE A 167 -10.81 -9.54 -18.11
C ILE A 167 -9.62 -9.74 -19.07
N ASP A 168 -9.36 -8.75 -19.92
CA ASP A 168 -8.21 -8.73 -20.84
C ASP A 168 -8.21 -9.89 -21.86
N ALA A 169 -9.40 -10.32 -22.30
CA ALA A 169 -9.56 -11.47 -23.21
C ALA A 169 -8.81 -11.34 -24.56
N ASP A 170 -8.35 -10.14 -24.95
CA ASP A 170 -7.50 -9.93 -26.11
C ASP A 170 -6.04 -10.36 -25.91
N SER A 171 -5.56 -10.59 -24.68
CA SER A 171 -4.26 -11.22 -24.43
C SER A 171 -4.30 -12.75 -24.53
N PHE A 172 -5.48 -13.38 -24.38
CA PHE A 172 -5.67 -14.84 -24.40
C PHE A 172 -5.08 -15.51 -25.65
N GLN A 173 -4.67 -16.76 -25.48
CA GLN A 173 -4.09 -17.61 -26.52
C GLN A 173 -5.12 -18.57 -27.12
N PHE A 174 -5.20 -18.61 -28.44
CA PHE A 174 -6.05 -19.54 -29.19
C PHE A 174 -5.60 -19.65 -30.66
N GLY A 175 -5.68 -20.85 -31.23
CA GLY A 175 -5.25 -21.10 -32.61
C GLY A 175 -3.80 -20.62 -32.87
N PRO A 176 -3.54 -19.76 -33.87
CA PRO A 176 -2.19 -19.24 -34.14
C PRO A 176 -1.77 -18.09 -33.23
N TYR A 177 -2.66 -17.57 -32.37
CA TYR A 177 -2.40 -16.40 -31.53
C TYR A 177 -1.85 -16.84 -30.18
N LEU A 178 -0.54 -16.74 -29.99
CA LEU A 178 0.14 -17.10 -28.74
C LEU A 178 0.21 -15.90 -27.79
N ALA A 179 0.00 -16.14 -26.50
CA ALA A 179 0.26 -15.18 -25.43
C ALA A 179 1.77 -15.15 -25.15
N ARG A 180 2.40 -13.97 -25.26
CA ARG A 180 3.86 -13.77 -25.10
C ARG A 180 4.25 -13.05 -23.82
N MET A 181 3.30 -12.38 -23.19
CA MET A 181 3.49 -11.69 -21.92
C MET A 181 3.29 -12.66 -20.75
N PHE A 182 3.86 -12.30 -19.61
CA PHE A 182 3.63 -12.98 -18.34
C PHE A 182 3.92 -12.06 -17.17
N THR A 183 3.15 -12.21 -16.09
CA THR A 183 3.43 -11.58 -14.80
C THR A 183 4.38 -12.46 -13.98
N THR A 184 5.49 -11.88 -13.53
CA THR A 184 6.62 -12.61 -12.88
C THR A 184 6.19 -13.47 -11.68
N ARG A 185 5.17 -13.04 -10.93
CA ARG A 185 4.64 -13.75 -9.77
C ARG A 185 3.84 -15.02 -10.12
N PHE A 186 3.24 -15.07 -11.30
CA PHE A 186 2.25 -16.10 -11.69
C PHE A 186 2.71 -17.03 -12.81
N VAL A 187 3.78 -16.69 -13.52
CA VAL A 187 4.32 -17.54 -14.59
C VAL A 187 4.76 -18.91 -14.07
N ASP A 188 4.37 -19.98 -14.76
CA ASP A 188 4.80 -21.34 -14.46
C ASP A 188 6.31 -21.51 -14.77
N PRO A 189 7.14 -21.85 -13.77
CA PRO A 189 8.58 -22.02 -13.95
C PRO A 189 8.98 -23.12 -14.95
N THR A 190 8.07 -24.02 -15.34
CA THR A 190 8.32 -25.04 -16.38
C THR A 190 8.25 -24.50 -17.82
N LYS A 191 7.72 -23.27 -17.98
CA LYS A 191 7.65 -22.54 -19.25
C LYS A 191 8.83 -21.59 -19.45
N LEU A 192 9.57 -21.29 -18.38
CA LEU A 192 10.74 -20.43 -18.42
C LEU A 192 12.00 -21.18 -18.87
N ASP A 193 12.99 -20.46 -19.42
CA ASP A 193 14.32 -20.99 -19.65
C ASP A 193 15.08 -21.15 -18.31
N PRO A 194 15.45 -22.37 -17.88
CA PRO A 194 16.21 -22.58 -16.65
C PRO A 194 17.70 -22.21 -16.76
N LYS A 195 18.21 -21.90 -17.96
CA LYS A 195 19.62 -21.60 -18.22
C LYS A 195 19.97 -20.11 -18.20
N THR A 196 18.98 -19.23 -18.06
CA THR A 196 19.18 -17.78 -18.12
C THR A 196 19.06 -17.11 -16.74
N ASP A 197 19.95 -16.17 -16.44
CA ASP A 197 19.90 -15.33 -15.23
C ASP A 197 18.80 -14.24 -15.28
N ARG A 198 17.78 -14.46 -16.11
CA ARG A 198 16.61 -13.62 -16.33
C ARG A 198 15.43 -14.53 -16.66
N LEU A 199 14.25 -14.16 -16.21
CA LEU A 199 13.02 -14.88 -16.57
C LEU A 199 12.71 -14.62 -18.05
N THR A 200 12.80 -15.67 -18.86
CA THR A 200 12.50 -15.65 -20.30
C THR A 200 11.55 -16.79 -20.59
N LEU A 201 10.45 -16.52 -21.30
CA LEU A 201 9.48 -17.55 -21.68
C LEU A 201 10.07 -18.40 -22.83
N ALA A 202 10.35 -19.68 -22.55
CA ALA A 202 10.94 -20.64 -23.48
C ALA A 202 9.90 -21.53 -24.17
N LYS A 203 8.70 -21.66 -23.59
CA LYS A 203 7.56 -22.41 -24.14
C LYS A 203 6.30 -21.56 -24.07
N PRO A 204 5.35 -21.70 -25.02
CA PRO A 204 4.05 -21.05 -24.86
C PRO A 204 3.35 -21.51 -23.58
N HIS A 205 2.46 -20.66 -23.08
CA HIS A 205 1.51 -21.03 -22.03
C HIS A 205 0.60 -22.19 -22.50
N ASP A 206 0.00 -22.91 -21.57
CA ASP A 206 -1.01 -23.95 -21.81
C ASP A 206 -2.01 -24.00 -20.64
N GLU A 207 -2.96 -24.93 -20.68
CA GLU A 207 -3.97 -25.10 -19.61
C GLU A 207 -3.29 -25.27 -18.24
N HIS A 208 -2.16 -25.97 -18.21
CA HIS A 208 -1.40 -26.24 -16.99
C HIS A 208 -0.73 -25.00 -16.40
N SER A 209 -0.24 -24.06 -17.21
CA SER A 209 0.26 -22.78 -16.68
C SER A 209 -0.86 -21.90 -16.11
N ASP A 210 -2.06 -21.93 -16.70
CA ASP A 210 -3.22 -21.23 -16.13
C ASP A 210 -3.61 -21.84 -14.76
N TRP A 211 -3.62 -23.17 -14.64
CA TRP A 211 -3.91 -23.83 -13.36
C TRP A 211 -2.82 -23.64 -12.31
N TYR A 212 -1.56 -23.51 -12.73
CA TYR A 212 -0.48 -23.08 -11.85
C TYR A 212 -0.73 -21.64 -11.33
N ALA A 213 -1.05 -20.69 -12.22
CA ALA A 213 -1.36 -19.31 -11.82
C ALA A 213 -2.58 -19.22 -10.89
N TYR A 214 -3.62 -20.02 -11.14
CA TYR A 214 -4.77 -20.19 -10.24
C TYR A 214 -4.32 -20.63 -8.83
N ALA A 215 -3.44 -21.63 -8.74
CA ALA A 215 -2.91 -22.12 -7.46
C ALA A 215 -2.09 -21.04 -6.73
N VAL A 216 -1.27 -20.26 -7.46
CA VAL A 216 -0.53 -19.12 -6.89
C VAL A 216 -1.50 -18.06 -6.34
N MET A 217 -2.55 -17.71 -7.09
CA MET A 217 -3.57 -16.73 -6.67
C MET A 217 -4.35 -17.19 -5.42
N LEU A 218 -4.72 -18.48 -5.35
CA LEU A 218 -5.38 -19.06 -4.19
C LEU A 218 -4.46 -19.05 -2.96
N TRP A 219 -3.21 -19.47 -3.14
CA TRP A 219 -2.18 -19.48 -2.09
C TRP A 219 -2.01 -18.08 -1.46
N GLN A 220 -1.74 -17.06 -2.27
CA GLN A 220 -1.53 -15.70 -1.77
C GLN A 220 -2.81 -15.11 -1.15
N SER A 221 -3.99 -15.48 -1.65
CA SER A 221 -5.26 -15.04 -1.05
C SER A 221 -5.44 -15.68 0.33
N LEU A 222 -5.12 -16.95 0.50
CA LEU A 222 -5.29 -17.60 1.82
C LEU A 222 -4.22 -17.21 2.84
N LEU A 223 -3.00 -16.85 2.39
CA LEU A 223 -1.83 -16.72 3.27
C LEU A 223 -1.15 -15.34 3.29
N PHE A 224 -1.55 -14.40 2.43
CA PHE A 224 -0.98 -13.05 2.28
C PHE A 224 0.51 -13.02 1.89
N VAL A 225 0.98 -14.08 1.23
CA VAL A 225 2.35 -14.22 0.70
C VAL A 225 2.33 -15.12 -0.53
N GLY A 226 3.16 -14.85 -1.55
CA GLY A 226 3.33 -15.76 -2.69
C GLY A 226 4.13 -17.03 -2.33
N PRO A 227 4.11 -18.09 -3.17
CA PRO A 227 4.83 -19.33 -2.88
C PRO A 227 6.36 -19.17 -2.89
N TYR A 228 6.88 -18.12 -3.54
CA TYR A 228 8.31 -17.73 -3.50
C TYR A 228 8.57 -16.51 -2.60
N GLY A 229 7.62 -16.13 -1.74
CA GLY A 229 7.80 -15.04 -0.79
C GLY A 229 8.84 -15.32 0.31
N GLY A 230 8.93 -14.43 1.29
CA GLY A 230 9.91 -14.52 2.38
C GLY A 230 11.32 -14.16 1.96
N VAL A 231 12.22 -14.11 2.95
CA VAL A 231 13.63 -13.71 2.76
C VAL A 231 14.50 -14.97 2.70
N TYR A 232 15.08 -15.26 1.54
CA TYR A 232 16.02 -16.36 1.38
C TYR A 232 17.39 -15.99 1.97
N ARG A 233 17.84 -16.75 2.97
CA ARG A 233 19.12 -16.56 3.67
C ARG A 233 19.95 -17.84 3.60
N PRO A 234 20.54 -18.17 2.43
CA PRO A 234 21.39 -19.35 2.32
C PRO A 234 22.58 -19.27 3.27
N LYS A 235 22.94 -20.40 3.87
CA LYS A 235 24.16 -20.52 4.70
C LYS A 235 25.42 -20.29 3.87
N ASP A 236 25.40 -20.71 2.61
CA ASP A 236 26.43 -20.41 1.61
C ASP A 236 26.13 -19.06 0.91
N PRO A 237 27.00 -18.04 1.04
CA PRO A 237 26.84 -16.77 0.34
C PRO A 237 26.86 -16.89 -1.20
N ALA A 238 27.50 -17.91 -1.78
CA ALA A 238 27.52 -18.11 -3.23
C ALA A 238 26.17 -18.59 -3.80
N SER A 239 25.32 -19.16 -2.94
CA SER A 239 23.95 -19.56 -3.28
C SER A 239 22.93 -18.40 -3.25
N ARG A 240 23.35 -17.17 -2.91
CA ARG A 240 22.47 -15.98 -2.95
C ARG A 240 22.04 -15.66 -4.38
N MET A 241 20.77 -15.32 -4.55
CA MET A 241 20.21 -14.90 -5.85
C MET A 241 19.12 -13.84 -5.69
N PRO A 242 18.86 -13.02 -6.74
CA PRO A 242 17.70 -12.13 -6.77
C PRO A 242 16.38 -12.86 -6.53
N HIS A 243 15.45 -12.21 -5.82
CA HIS A 243 14.16 -12.79 -5.45
C HIS A 243 13.41 -13.37 -6.66
N ASP A 244 13.30 -12.60 -7.75
CA ASP A 244 12.64 -12.98 -9.00
C ASP A 244 13.17 -14.28 -9.63
N LEU A 245 14.42 -14.70 -9.33
CA LEU A 245 15.02 -15.92 -9.92
C LEU A 245 14.78 -17.19 -9.08
N ARG A 246 14.29 -17.05 -7.83
CA ARG A 246 13.94 -18.19 -6.96
C ARG A 246 13.00 -19.22 -7.59
N PRO A 247 12.00 -18.86 -8.43
CA PRO A 247 11.14 -19.83 -9.10
C PRO A 247 11.93 -20.81 -9.98
N LEU A 248 12.96 -20.36 -10.70
CA LEU A 248 13.82 -21.23 -11.55
C LEU A 248 14.54 -22.33 -10.75
N ARG A 249 14.77 -22.09 -9.45
CA ARG A 249 15.45 -23.01 -8.52
C ARG A 249 14.51 -23.68 -7.52
N ARG A 250 13.19 -23.46 -7.65
CA ARG A 250 12.13 -23.94 -6.73
C ARG A 250 12.38 -23.57 -5.25
N ILE A 251 12.99 -22.41 -4.99
CA ILE A 251 13.28 -21.93 -3.62
C ILE A 251 12.01 -21.29 -3.03
N THR A 252 11.05 -22.13 -2.65
CA THR A 252 9.75 -21.72 -2.12
C THR A 252 9.82 -21.30 -0.65
N VAL A 253 8.68 -20.86 -0.10
CA VAL A 253 8.42 -20.70 1.34
C VAL A 253 8.48 -22.00 2.17
N PHE A 254 8.57 -23.17 1.55
CA PHE A 254 8.85 -24.44 2.25
C PHE A 254 10.35 -24.69 2.46
N HIS A 255 11.21 -23.99 1.73
CA HIS A 255 12.66 -24.18 1.79
C HIS A 255 13.20 -23.79 3.20
N PRO A 256 14.02 -24.62 3.87
CA PRO A 256 14.40 -24.41 5.26
C PRO A 256 15.27 -23.17 5.52
N GLU A 257 15.87 -22.60 4.47
CA GLU A 257 16.64 -21.35 4.53
C GLU A 257 15.85 -20.12 4.07
N VAL A 258 14.53 -20.24 3.86
CA VAL A 258 13.64 -19.11 3.61
C VAL A 258 12.94 -18.73 4.90
N LEU A 259 13.18 -17.50 5.36
CA LEU A 259 12.41 -16.93 6.47
C LEU A 259 11.02 -16.54 5.95
N TYR A 260 10.00 -17.19 6.51
CA TYR A 260 8.60 -16.87 6.25
C TYR A 260 8.28 -15.46 6.79
N PRO A 261 7.59 -14.57 6.03
CA PRO A 261 7.30 -13.21 6.50
C PRO A 261 6.47 -13.21 7.79
N LYS A 262 6.83 -12.38 8.77
CA LYS A 262 6.06 -12.24 10.02
C LYS A 262 4.58 -11.83 9.82
N PRO A 263 4.22 -10.96 8.85
CA PRO A 263 2.81 -10.58 8.65
C PRO A 263 1.96 -11.63 7.94
N ALA A 264 2.58 -12.61 7.26
CA ALA A 264 1.86 -13.62 6.50
C ALA A 264 1.22 -14.65 7.42
N VAL A 265 0.07 -15.21 7.02
CA VAL A 265 -0.52 -16.35 7.74
C VAL A 265 0.31 -17.58 7.40
N HIS A 266 0.82 -18.28 8.42
CA HIS A 266 1.70 -19.43 8.21
C HIS A 266 0.96 -20.60 7.55
N PHE A 267 1.51 -21.16 6.45
CA PHE A 267 0.86 -22.20 5.63
C PHE A 267 0.33 -23.43 6.40
N ARG A 268 0.89 -23.74 7.56
CA ARG A 268 0.40 -24.76 8.51
C ARG A 268 -1.04 -24.56 9.01
N VAL A 269 -1.71 -23.44 8.69
CA VAL A 269 -3.17 -23.30 8.94
C VAL A 269 -4.03 -24.07 7.94
N LEU A 270 -3.50 -24.41 6.77
CA LEU A 270 -4.21 -25.15 5.72
C LEU A 270 -4.41 -26.62 6.12
N SER A 271 -5.42 -27.29 5.53
CA SER A 271 -5.58 -28.73 5.64
C SER A 271 -4.43 -29.47 4.95
N ASP A 272 -4.17 -30.70 5.38
CA ASP A 272 -3.02 -31.48 4.95
C ASP A 272 -3.08 -31.79 3.44
N ASP A 273 -4.27 -32.08 2.91
CA ASP A 273 -4.48 -32.39 1.49
C ASP A 273 -4.16 -31.21 0.57
N ILE A 274 -4.68 -30.01 0.87
CA ILE A 274 -4.41 -28.82 0.04
C ILE A 274 -2.95 -28.34 0.22
N LEU A 275 -2.39 -28.47 1.43
CA LEU A 275 -1.00 -28.11 1.69
C LEU A 275 -0.04 -29.05 0.93
N GLN A 276 -0.33 -30.35 0.93
CA GLN A 276 0.42 -31.33 0.15
C GLN A 276 0.29 -31.07 -1.35
N TYR A 277 -0.91 -30.72 -1.85
CA TYR A 277 -1.11 -30.33 -3.24
C TYR A 277 -0.23 -29.12 -3.61
N PHE A 278 -0.25 -28.05 -2.82
CA PHE A 278 0.59 -26.87 -3.06
C PHE A 278 2.09 -27.19 -3.08
N HIS A 279 2.59 -28.04 -2.17
CA HIS A 279 3.98 -28.50 -2.20
C HIS A 279 4.30 -29.30 -3.49
N ARG A 280 3.39 -30.17 -3.96
CA ARG A 280 3.60 -30.90 -5.22
C ARG A 280 3.61 -29.95 -6.43
N VAL A 281 2.75 -28.94 -6.48
CA VAL A 281 2.74 -27.93 -7.55
C VAL A 281 4.00 -27.06 -7.53
N PHE A 282 4.37 -26.49 -6.38
CA PHE A 282 5.42 -25.45 -6.31
C PHE A 282 6.86 -26.00 -6.22
N GLU A 283 7.06 -27.24 -5.76
CA GLU A 283 8.40 -27.87 -5.63
C GLU A 283 8.61 -29.11 -6.50
N ARG A 284 7.55 -29.85 -6.86
CA ARG A 284 7.66 -31.12 -7.62
C ARG A 284 7.21 -31.00 -9.08
N ASP A 285 6.86 -29.79 -9.51
CA ASP A 285 6.33 -29.49 -10.83
C ASP A 285 5.12 -30.36 -11.24
N GLU A 286 4.31 -30.79 -10.27
CA GLU A 286 3.02 -31.42 -10.56
C GLU A 286 2.11 -30.38 -11.25
N ARG A 287 1.52 -30.77 -12.38
CA ARG A 287 0.69 -29.92 -13.22
C ARG A 287 -0.57 -30.68 -13.61
N GLY A 288 -1.69 -29.95 -13.69
CA GLY A 288 -3.02 -30.50 -13.94
C GLY A 288 -4.08 -29.47 -13.57
N ALA A 289 -5.35 -29.78 -13.86
CA ALA A 289 -6.46 -28.98 -13.37
C ALA A 289 -6.46 -28.95 -11.83
N PHE A 290 -6.77 -27.80 -11.23
CA PHE A 290 -6.84 -27.70 -9.78
C PHE A 290 -7.95 -28.63 -9.24
N PRO A 291 -7.69 -29.52 -8.27
CA PRO A 291 -8.73 -30.40 -7.75
C PRO A 291 -9.76 -29.61 -6.93
N ARG A 292 -10.93 -29.31 -7.54
CA ARG A 292 -12.03 -28.54 -6.94
C ARG A 292 -12.38 -28.95 -5.50
N SER A 293 -12.38 -30.25 -5.23
CA SER A 293 -12.68 -30.83 -3.92
C SER A 293 -11.77 -30.33 -2.79
N LEU A 294 -10.54 -29.91 -3.09
CA LEU A 294 -9.59 -29.37 -2.09
C LEU A 294 -10.02 -27.99 -1.55
N ILE A 295 -10.89 -27.26 -2.24
CA ILE A 295 -11.51 -26.03 -1.72
C ILE A 295 -12.84 -26.35 -1.04
N GLU A 296 -13.63 -27.26 -1.62
CA GLU A 296 -14.91 -27.69 -1.06
C GLU A 296 -14.78 -28.38 0.31
N SER A 297 -13.63 -29.00 0.60
CA SER A 297 -13.31 -29.61 1.90
C SER A 297 -12.69 -28.66 2.94
N LEU A 298 -12.57 -27.34 2.67
CA LEU A 298 -11.94 -26.39 3.60
C LEU A 298 -12.88 -25.95 4.74
N GLU A 299 -12.83 -26.68 5.84
CA GLU A 299 -13.54 -26.35 7.09
C GLU A 299 -12.75 -25.38 7.99
N TRP A 300 -12.89 -24.09 7.73
CA TRP A 300 -12.28 -23.02 8.55
C TRP A 300 -12.92 -22.91 9.94
N ARG A 301 -12.11 -23.07 10.99
CA ARG A 301 -12.50 -22.92 12.40
C ARG A 301 -11.58 -21.93 13.13
N ARG A 302 -12.12 -21.21 14.11
CA ARG A 302 -11.35 -20.35 15.02
C ARG A 302 -11.08 -21.09 16.33
N CYS A 303 -9.81 -21.33 16.63
CA CYS A 303 -9.38 -21.91 17.90
C CYS A 303 -9.52 -20.90 19.06
N SER A 304 -9.63 -21.40 20.30
CA SER A 304 -9.65 -20.58 21.52
C SER A 304 -8.38 -19.71 21.69
N CYS A 305 -7.25 -20.10 21.08
CA CYS A 305 -6.03 -19.29 21.05
C CYS A 305 -6.09 -18.09 20.08
N GLY A 306 -7.15 -17.98 19.28
CA GLY A 306 -7.37 -16.93 18.27
C GLY A 306 -7.02 -17.34 16.83
N THR A 307 -6.18 -18.36 16.63
CA THR A 307 -5.80 -18.82 15.29
C THR A 307 -7.00 -19.36 14.51
N VAL A 308 -7.16 -18.90 13.27
CA VAL A 308 -8.12 -19.45 12.29
C VAL A 308 -7.39 -20.46 11.40
N HIS A 309 -7.91 -21.68 11.26
CA HIS A 309 -7.29 -22.78 10.52
C HIS A 309 -8.31 -23.75 9.91
N ALA A 310 -7.89 -24.50 8.89
CA ALA A 310 -8.66 -25.56 8.22
C ALA A 310 -8.29 -26.99 8.69
N ARG A 311 -7.36 -27.13 9.65
CA ARG A 311 -6.97 -28.44 10.22
C ARG A 311 -7.92 -28.91 11.33
N ALA A 312 -8.02 -30.23 11.52
CA ALA A 312 -8.75 -30.84 12.64
C ALA A 312 -8.22 -30.41 14.02
N VAL A 313 -6.89 -30.27 14.17
CA VAL A 313 -6.23 -29.78 15.39
C VAL A 313 -5.53 -28.45 15.09
N CYS A 314 -5.60 -27.50 16.02
CA CYS A 314 -5.00 -26.18 15.86
C CYS A 314 -3.47 -26.27 15.78
N PRO A 315 -2.82 -25.83 14.67
CA PRO A 315 -1.37 -25.96 14.50
C PRO A 315 -0.57 -25.14 15.52
N THR A 316 -1.12 -24.03 16.00
CA THR A 316 -0.50 -23.17 17.03
C THR A 316 -0.50 -23.86 18.40
N CYS A 317 -1.57 -24.60 18.74
CA CYS A 317 -1.68 -25.30 20.02
C CYS A 317 -1.01 -26.68 20.00
N SER A 318 -0.96 -27.35 18.85
CA SER A 318 -0.38 -28.69 18.71
C SER A 318 1.13 -28.69 18.48
N THR A 319 1.77 -27.54 18.30
CA THR A 319 3.22 -27.44 18.16
C THR A 319 3.84 -27.33 19.56
N PRO A 320 4.51 -28.38 20.07
CA PRO A 320 5.16 -28.31 21.37
C PRO A 320 6.31 -27.29 21.32
N GLY A 321 6.45 -26.45 22.34
CA GLY A 321 7.57 -25.52 22.46
C GLY A 321 7.30 -24.06 22.06
N LEU A 322 6.13 -23.71 21.51
CA LEU A 322 5.75 -22.29 21.38
C LEU A 322 5.20 -21.73 22.72
N VAL A 323 6.01 -21.84 23.77
CA VAL A 323 5.82 -21.04 24.98
C VAL A 323 5.93 -19.58 24.54
N LYS A 324 4.90 -18.78 24.85
CA LYS A 324 5.04 -17.32 24.78
C LYS A 324 6.03 -16.91 25.86
N GLU A 325 7.31 -16.83 25.52
CA GLU A 325 8.28 -16.17 26.37
C GLU A 325 7.81 -14.73 26.59
N THR A 326 7.44 -14.43 27.83
CA THR A 326 7.17 -13.06 28.28
C THR A 326 8.52 -12.35 28.33
N LEU A 327 8.88 -11.74 27.20
CA LEU A 327 10.23 -11.26 26.93
C LEU A 327 10.62 -10.14 27.90
N HIS A 328 11.38 -10.49 28.94
CA HIS A 328 12.11 -9.52 29.73
C HIS A 328 13.18 -8.89 28.83
N VAL A 329 13.09 -7.58 28.61
CA VAL A 329 14.01 -6.90 27.68
C VAL A 329 15.42 -6.85 28.25
N LYS A 330 16.34 -7.60 27.62
CA LYS A 330 17.76 -7.26 27.65
C LYS A 330 17.98 -6.13 26.65
N GLY A 331 18.30 -4.92 27.11
CA GLY A 331 18.66 -3.82 26.21
C GLY A 331 18.37 -2.42 26.75
N LYS A 332 18.49 -1.42 25.87
CA LYS A 332 18.20 0.00 26.16
C LYS A 332 16.76 0.38 25.79
N VAL A 333 15.84 -0.58 25.91
CA VAL A 333 14.50 -0.53 25.30
C VAL A 333 13.41 -0.82 26.34
N SER A 334 12.46 0.11 26.51
CA SER A 334 11.25 -0.05 27.32
C SER A 334 10.01 -0.21 26.42
N VAL A 335 9.09 -1.11 26.78
CA VAL A 335 7.84 -1.35 26.04
C VAL A 335 6.69 -1.59 27.02
N THR A 336 5.52 -0.99 26.78
CA THR A 336 4.36 -1.01 27.70
C THR A 336 3.06 -1.23 26.93
N GLU A 337 2.38 -2.37 27.01
CA GLU A 337 1.11 -2.56 26.25
C GLU A 337 0.06 -1.49 26.63
N ILE A 338 -0.41 -0.70 25.66
CA ILE A 338 -1.42 0.38 25.85
C ILE A 338 -2.83 -0.15 25.61
N LEU A 339 -3.00 -0.99 24.58
CA LEU A 339 -4.26 -1.63 24.24
C LEU A 339 -4.00 -3.05 23.75
N LYS A 340 -4.92 -3.94 24.11
CA LYS A 340 -5.09 -5.26 23.49
C LYS A 340 -6.58 -5.52 23.28
N THR A 341 -7.02 -5.68 22.04
CA THR A 341 -8.42 -5.95 21.67
C THR A 341 -8.55 -7.35 21.05
N LYS A 342 -9.73 -7.97 21.19
CA LYS A 342 -10.07 -9.22 20.48
C LYS A 342 -10.42 -8.98 19.01
N GLY A 343 -10.79 -7.75 18.65
CA GLY A 343 -11.24 -7.36 17.33
C GLY A 343 -10.11 -6.89 16.41
N ALA A 344 -10.25 -5.67 15.85
CA ALA A 344 -9.24 -5.08 14.97
C ALA A 344 -9.20 -3.53 15.08
N ILE A 345 -8.00 -2.96 15.19
CA ILE A 345 -7.73 -1.53 15.04
C ILE A 345 -7.82 -1.19 13.55
N LEU A 346 -8.71 -0.25 13.20
CA LEU A 346 -9.05 0.12 11.83
C LEU A 346 -8.27 1.35 11.35
N HIS A 347 -8.03 2.29 12.27
CA HIS A 347 -7.31 3.52 12.00
C HIS A 347 -6.69 4.07 13.28
N ALA A 348 -5.55 4.73 13.15
CA ALA A 348 -4.90 5.46 14.23
C ALA A 348 -4.27 6.74 13.68
N ALA A 349 -4.22 7.77 14.51
CA ALA A 349 -3.61 9.06 14.20
C ALA A 349 -3.03 9.68 15.47
N TYR A 350 -1.86 10.30 15.37
CA TYR A 350 -1.28 11.06 16.49
C TYR A 350 -1.72 12.52 16.38
N GLN A 351 -2.52 13.01 17.33
CA GLN A 351 -3.18 14.32 17.27
C GLN A 351 -3.20 14.95 18.67
N TYR A 352 -2.93 16.26 18.77
CA TYR A 352 -2.94 17.00 20.03
C TYR A 352 -2.11 16.35 21.16
N GLY A 353 -0.95 15.78 20.81
CA GLY A 353 -0.05 15.14 21.79
C GLY A 353 -0.47 13.74 22.25
N LYS A 354 -1.54 13.14 21.69
CA LYS A 354 -1.99 11.78 22.04
C LYS A 354 -2.25 10.91 20.79
N LEU A 355 -2.04 9.61 20.94
CA LEU A 355 -2.47 8.65 19.93
C LEU A 355 -3.99 8.43 20.06
N ARG A 356 -4.72 8.73 19.01
CA ARG A 356 -6.16 8.45 18.86
C ARG A 356 -6.33 7.25 17.94
N TYR A 357 -7.34 6.41 18.18
CA TYR A 357 -7.55 5.23 17.36
C TYR A 357 -9.01 4.77 17.36
N LEU A 358 -9.41 4.12 16.26
CA LEU A 358 -10.69 3.47 16.08
C LEU A 358 -10.47 1.97 15.96
N TYR A 359 -11.21 1.18 16.70
CA TYR A 359 -11.19 -0.27 16.62
C TYR A 359 -12.61 -0.84 16.53
N HIS A 360 -12.76 -1.98 15.85
CA HIS A 360 -14.00 -2.75 15.84
C HIS A 360 -13.86 -3.96 16.74
N GLU A 361 -14.84 -4.18 17.60
CA GLU A 361 -14.90 -5.32 18.51
C GLU A 361 -16.36 -5.62 18.88
N ASP A 362 -16.75 -6.89 18.82
CA ASP A 362 -18.11 -7.37 19.13
C ASP A 362 -19.22 -6.61 18.40
N GLY A 363 -19.02 -6.39 17.09
CA GLY A 363 -19.97 -5.69 16.21
C GLY A 363 -20.05 -4.17 16.44
N ARG A 364 -19.13 -3.57 17.21
CA ARG A 364 -19.14 -2.14 17.55
C ARG A 364 -17.84 -1.45 17.19
N PHE A 365 -17.94 -0.26 16.62
CA PHE A 365 -16.84 0.65 16.34
C PHE A 365 -16.61 1.53 17.58
N LYS A 366 -15.42 1.44 18.20
CA LYS A 366 -15.08 2.07 19.49
C LYS A 366 -13.84 2.97 19.37
N ARG A 367 -13.82 4.07 20.12
CA ARG A 367 -12.69 5.01 20.21
C ARG A 367 -11.75 4.70 21.38
N GLU A 368 -10.63 5.41 21.46
CA GLU A 368 -9.58 5.24 22.48
C GLU A 368 -10.04 5.38 23.94
N ASP A 369 -11.21 6.00 24.18
CA ASP A 369 -11.89 6.15 25.47
C ASP A 369 -12.92 5.05 25.75
N GLY A 370 -13.10 4.11 24.82
CA GLY A 370 -14.12 3.05 24.86
C GLY A 370 -15.50 3.46 24.34
N ALA A 371 -15.71 4.73 23.94
CA ALA A 371 -16.99 5.21 23.44
C ALA A 371 -17.34 4.55 22.09
N ALA A 372 -18.58 4.07 21.97
CA ALA A 372 -19.09 3.48 20.73
C ALA A 372 -19.54 4.57 19.75
N VAL A 373 -18.96 4.56 18.56
CA VAL A 373 -19.27 5.47 17.45
C VAL A 373 -20.44 4.94 16.61
N MET A 374 -20.46 3.63 16.36
CA MET A 374 -21.42 2.96 15.48
C MET A 374 -21.51 1.48 15.85
N GLN A 375 -22.63 0.82 15.51
CA GLN A 375 -22.78 -0.63 15.55
C GLN A 375 -23.01 -1.17 14.14
N GLY A 376 -22.40 -2.30 13.80
CA GLY A 376 -22.48 -2.94 12.48
C GLY A 376 -21.28 -3.83 12.20
N GLU A 377 -21.33 -4.56 11.09
CA GLU A 377 -20.21 -5.38 10.61
C GLU A 377 -19.13 -4.54 9.93
N LEU A 378 -17.92 -5.10 9.86
CA LEU A 378 -16.85 -4.57 9.03
C LEU A 378 -17.12 -4.83 7.56
N ASP A 379 -16.80 -3.84 6.73
CA ASP A 379 -16.89 -3.91 5.28
C ASP A 379 -15.62 -3.28 4.69
N PRO A 380 -14.90 -3.96 3.78
CA PRO A 380 -13.64 -3.47 3.22
C PRO A 380 -13.80 -2.22 2.34
N ALA A 381 -15.02 -1.88 1.91
CA ALA A 381 -15.32 -0.63 1.22
C ALA A 381 -15.46 0.58 2.17
N MET A 382 -15.35 0.38 3.49
CA MET A 382 -15.32 1.47 4.46
C MET A 382 -13.91 2.06 4.61
N ARG A 383 -13.81 3.39 4.50
CA ARG A 383 -12.62 4.17 4.86
C ARG A 383 -12.89 4.91 6.17
N PHE A 384 -11.88 4.97 7.03
CA PHE A 384 -11.96 5.64 8.33
C PHE A 384 -10.92 6.76 8.45
N ARG A 385 -11.29 7.85 9.12
CA ARG A 385 -10.40 8.94 9.57
C ARG A 385 -10.85 9.49 10.92
N LEU A 386 -9.93 10.17 11.61
CA LEU A 386 -10.16 10.76 12.94
C LEU A 386 -9.75 12.22 12.91
N SER A 387 -10.60 13.11 13.41
CA SER A 387 -10.31 14.54 13.51
C SER A 387 -10.69 15.02 14.90
N GLY A 388 -9.72 14.91 15.81
CA GLY A 388 -9.97 15.10 17.25
C GLY A 388 -10.92 14.01 17.76
N ASP A 389 -12.00 14.43 18.41
CA ASP A 389 -13.03 13.53 18.93
C ASP A 389 -14.07 13.13 17.86
N ARG A 390 -13.98 13.71 16.65
CA ARG A 390 -14.80 13.31 15.49
C ARG A 390 -14.23 12.05 14.84
N THR A 391 -15.11 11.20 14.34
CA THR A 391 -14.80 10.01 13.54
C THR A 391 -15.50 10.12 12.20
N LEU A 392 -14.75 10.01 11.11
CA LEU A 392 -15.29 10.04 9.75
C LEU A 392 -15.32 8.62 9.19
N ILE A 393 -16.47 8.23 8.64
CA ILE A 393 -16.72 6.93 8.02
C ILE A 393 -17.21 7.18 6.59
N GLY A 394 -16.41 6.81 5.59
CA GLY A 394 -16.80 6.90 4.18
C GLY A 394 -17.08 5.52 3.59
N LYS A 395 -18.10 5.43 2.73
CA LYS A 395 -18.44 4.22 1.95
C LYS A 395 -19.19 4.62 0.68
N GLY A 396 -18.64 4.27 -0.48
CA GLY A 396 -19.07 4.85 -1.76
C GLY A 396 -18.90 6.39 -1.77
N GLY A 397 -19.61 7.11 -2.62
CA GLY A 397 -19.51 8.58 -2.74
C GLY A 397 -20.11 9.39 -1.57
N ARG A 398 -20.05 8.86 -0.33
CA ARG A 398 -20.60 9.48 0.88
C ARG A 398 -19.69 9.30 2.08
N VAL A 399 -19.60 10.33 2.91
CA VAL A 399 -18.90 10.33 4.21
C VAL A 399 -19.85 10.79 5.31
N ALA A 400 -19.88 10.07 6.43
CA ALA A 400 -20.54 10.46 7.66
C ALA A 400 -19.51 10.92 8.70
N THR A 401 -19.66 12.14 9.23
CA THR A 401 -18.90 12.63 10.38
C THR A 401 -19.72 12.41 11.64
N ILE A 402 -19.20 11.59 12.57
CA ILE A 402 -19.84 11.26 13.85
C ILE A 402 -19.04 11.91 14.97
N ALA A 403 -19.72 12.66 15.83
CA ALA A 403 -19.18 13.26 17.04
C ALA A 403 -20.08 12.91 18.22
N ALA A 404 -19.52 12.86 19.44
CA ALA A 404 -20.29 12.57 20.64
C ALA A 404 -21.45 13.56 20.82
N ASN A 405 -22.66 13.05 21.06
CA ASN A 405 -23.89 13.82 21.29
C ASN A 405 -24.35 14.74 20.14
N ALA A 406 -23.80 14.58 18.92
CA ALA A 406 -24.24 15.29 17.72
C ALA A 406 -25.00 14.37 16.76
N ARG A 407 -25.87 14.94 15.91
CA ARG A 407 -26.39 14.21 14.75
C ARG A 407 -25.26 14.02 13.72
N PRO A 408 -25.16 12.86 13.06
CA PRO A 408 -24.17 12.66 11.99
C PRO A 408 -24.33 13.71 10.88
N GLU A 409 -23.21 14.33 10.51
CA GLU A 409 -23.13 15.21 9.34
C GLU A 409 -22.73 14.38 8.12
N HIS A 410 -23.30 14.68 6.95
CA HIS A 410 -23.06 13.93 5.72
C HIS A 410 -22.47 14.81 4.63
N LEU A 411 -21.41 14.32 3.98
CA LEU A 411 -20.78 14.91 2.80
C LEU A 411 -20.91 13.95 1.62
N SER A 412 -21.12 14.50 0.43
CA SER A 412 -20.89 13.80 -0.84
C SER A 412 -19.39 13.89 -1.16
N VAL A 413 -18.81 12.83 -1.71
CA VAL A 413 -17.40 12.81 -2.14
C VAL A 413 -17.20 12.05 -3.44
N ASP A 414 -16.21 12.47 -4.22
CA ASP A 414 -15.72 11.75 -5.40
C ASP A 414 -15.07 10.41 -4.98
N MET A 415 -14.91 9.49 -5.94
CA MET A 415 -14.34 8.16 -5.71
C MET A 415 -13.18 7.85 -6.66
N PHE A 416 -12.06 7.36 -6.12
CA PHE A 416 -10.97 6.81 -6.93
C PHE A 416 -11.12 5.29 -6.97
N GLY A 417 -11.69 4.77 -8.06
CA GLY A 417 -12.22 3.42 -8.09
C GLY A 417 -13.35 3.27 -7.06
N ASN A 418 -13.18 2.37 -6.08
CA ASN A 418 -14.14 2.20 -4.98
C ASN A 418 -13.77 2.99 -3.70
N LEU A 419 -12.68 3.77 -3.72
CA LEU A 419 -12.16 4.48 -2.56
C LEU A 419 -12.80 5.88 -2.42
N PRO A 420 -13.53 6.21 -1.33
CA PRO A 420 -14.01 7.57 -1.09
C PRO A 420 -12.88 8.56 -0.78
N LEU A 421 -12.95 9.77 -1.37
CA LEU A 421 -11.90 10.78 -1.24
C LEU A 421 -12.15 11.78 -0.12
N PHE A 422 -11.62 11.44 1.04
CA PHE A 422 -11.48 12.36 2.16
C PHE A 422 -10.23 12.04 3.01
N ASP A 423 -9.69 13.06 3.65
CA ASP A 423 -8.63 12.96 4.66
C ASP A 423 -8.82 14.01 5.77
N THR A 424 -8.04 13.92 6.84
CA THR A 424 -8.21 14.77 8.02
C THR A 424 -6.90 15.10 8.72
N THR A 425 -6.79 16.34 9.21
CA THR A 425 -5.87 16.69 10.32
C THR A 425 -6.61 16.58 11.66
N GLY A 426 -5.93 16.90 12.77
CA GLY A 426 -6.57 17.01 14.08
C GLY A 426 -7.77 17.95 14.08
N GLU A 427 -7.71 19.03 13.30
CA GLU A 427 -8.67 20.15 13.31
C GLU A 427 -9.62 20.17 12.11
N ARG A 428 -9.15 19.76 10.92
CA ARG A 428 -9.85 19.98 9.65
C ARG A 428 -10.15 18.69 8.90
N ARG A 429 -11.27 18.70 8.19
CA ARG A 429 -11.62 17.74 7.14
C ARG A 429 -11.21 18.29 5.78
N PHE A 430 -10.93 17.37 4.86
CA PHE A 430 -10.63 17.63 3.47
C PHE A 430 -11.34 16.56 2.63
N TRP A 431 -11.90 16.94 1.49
CA TRP A 431 -12.58 16.03 0.58
C TRP A 431 -12.56 16.55 -0.85
N VAL A 432 -12.91 15.71 -1.83
CA VAL A 432 -13.14 16.15 -3.21
C VAL A 432 -14.64 16.01 -3.53
N GLU A 433 -15.24 17.03 -4.15
CA GLU A 433 -16.65 16.99 -4.60
C GLU A 433 -16.82 17.67 -5.99
N GLY A 434 -17.12 16.86 -7.01
CA GLY A 434 -17.27 17.30 -8.40
C GLY A 434 -15.98 17.89 -8.97
N GLY A 435 -14.84 17.24 -8.71
CA GLY A 435 -13.52 17.74 -9.13
C GLY A 435 -13.05 19.00 -8.40
N ARG A 436 -13.57 19.33 -7.22
CA ARG A 436 -13.08 20.44 -6.38
C ARG A 436 -12.55 19.91 -5.06
N LEU A 437 -11.31 20.26 -4.71
CA LEU A 437 -10.71 19.96 -3.41
C LEU A 437 -11.19 20.98 -2.37
N MET A 438 -11.87 20.49 -1.35
CA MET A 438 -12.59 21.28 -0.33
C MET A 438 -11.97 21.09 1.06
N THR A 439 -12.20 22.05 1.96
CA THR A 439 -11.89 21.93 3.39
C THR A 439 -12.96 22.58 4.29
N ASP A 440 -12.92 22.27 5.59
CA ASP A 440 -13.71 22.96 6.61
C ASP A 440 -13.33 24.46 6.66
N GLY A 441 -14.28 25.33 6.33
CA GLY A 441 -14.13 26.78 6.43
C GLY A 441 -14.90 27.40 7.60
N SER A 442 -14.68 28.70 7.82
CA SER A 442 -15.25 29.42 8.98
C SER A 442 -16.76 29.69 8.88
N LEU A 443 -17.29 29.77 7.67
CA LEU A 443 -18.70 30.05 7.36
C LEU A 443 -19.39 28.91 6.59
N GLY A 444 -18.70 27.77 6.41
CA GLY A 444 -19.10 26.66 5.55
C GLY A 444 -17.90 26.08 4.80
N PRO A 445 -18.09 25.12 3.89
CA PRO A 445 -17.01 24.58 3.05
C PRO A 445 -16.27 25.64 2.24
N GLU A 446 -14.94 25.59 2.24
CA GLU A 446 -14.05 26.44 1.45
C GLU A 446 -13.36 25.61 0.34
N GLU A 447 -13.33 26.12 -0.90
CA GLU A 447 -12.61 25.48 -2.01
C GLU A 447 -11.12 25.85 -1.97
N ILE A 448 -10.25 24.84 -1.93
CA ILE A 448 -8.80 24.99 -2.08
C ILE A 448 -8.45 25.11 -3.57
N GLY A 449 -9.05 24.29 -4.42
CA GLY A 449 -8.91 24.41 -5.87
C GLY A 449 -9.41 23.20 -6.67
N THR A 450 -9.37 23.33 -7.99
CA THR A 450 -9.87 22.31 -8.93
C THR A 450 -8.88 21.16 -9.12
N VAL A 451 -9.40 19.94 -9.19
CA VAL A 451 -8.69 18.68 -9.41
C VAL A 451 -9.48 17.81 -10.40
N LEU A 452 -9.00 16.62 -10.76
CA LEU A 452 -9.77 15.73 -11.63
C LEU A 452 -10.77 14.89 -10.82
N GLU A 453 -12.07 15.08 -11.12
CA GLU A 453 -13.20 14.28 -10.63
C GLU A 453 -12.93 12.78 -10.82
N ASP A 454 -13.18 11.97 -9.77
CA ASP A 454 -13.00 10.50 -9.71
C ASP A 454 -11.59 9.95 -10.07
N GLN A 455 -10.60 10.83 -10.31
CA GLN A 455 -9.23 10.46 -10.73
C GLN A 455 -8.15 10.88 -9.73
N THR A 456 -8.51 11.72 -8.75
CA THR A 456 -7.56 12.33 -7.82
C THR A 456 -7.49 11.58 -6.50
N VAL A 457 -6.29 11.13 -6.14
CA VAL A 457 -5.96 10.73 -4.77
C VAL A 457 -5.23 11.85 -4.06
N PHE A 458 -5.53 12.06 -2.77
CA PHE A 458 -4.84 13.03 -1.95
C PHE A 458 -4.71 12.57 -0.50
N TRP A 459 -3.79 13.22 0.20
CA TRP A 459 -3.51 13.02 1.62
C TRP A 459 -3.16 14.36 2.29
N THR A 460 -3.33 14.44 3.61
CA THR A 460 -3.06 15.67 4.38
C THR A 460 -2.12 15.48 5.55
N GLY A 461 -1.15 16.39 5.70
CA GLY A 461 -0.45 16.66 6.95
C GLY A 461 -0.93 17.96 7.61
N ASP A 462 -0.46 18.24 8.82
CA ASP A 462 -0.93 19.40 9.61
C ASP A 462 -0.52 20.78 9.02
N LYS A 463 0.47 20.83 8.12
CA LYS A 463 0.96 22.07 7.49
C LYS A 463 0.56 22.22 6.03
N PHE A 464 0.51 21.11 5.29
CA PHE A 464 0.20 21.07 3.87
C PHE A 464 -0.30 19.68 3.48
N GLY A 465 -0.98 19.59 2.34
CA GLY A 465 -1.40 18.33 1.72
C GLY A 465 -0.70 18.07 0.40
N PHE A 466 -0.82 16.83 -0.06
CA PHE A 466 -0.28 16.35 -1.32
C PHE A 466 -1.36 15.60 -2.08
N GLY A 467 -1.48 15.85 -3.38
CA GLY A 467 -2.40 15.16 -4.28
C GLY A 467 -1.71 14.66 -5.53
N PHE A 468 -2.31 13.64 -6.14
CA PHE A 468 -1.81 12.96 -7.32
C PHE A 468 -2.96 12.44 -8.18
N TYR A 469 -2.88 12.60 -9.49
CA TYR A 469 -3.80 11.99 -10.45
C TYR A 469 -3.08 11.59 -11.75
N ARG A 470 -3.67 10.65 -12.49
CA ARG A 470 -3.22 10.25 -13.83
C ARG A 470 -4.40 10.26 -14.78
N ALA A 471 -4.28 10.97 -15.90
CA ALA A 471 -5.31 11.03 -16.94
C ALA A 471 -4.66 10.94 -18.32
N SER A 472 -4.93 9.85 -19.04
CA SER A 472 -4.29 9.53 -20.33
C SER A 472 -2.75 9.68 -20.28
N ASN A 473 -2.16 10.61 -21.04
CA ASN A 473 -0.71 10.84 -21.06
C ASN A 473 -0.16 11.65 -19.88
N LEU A 474 -1.01 12.31 -19.09
CA LEU A 474 -0.62 13.20 -18.00
C LEU A 474 -0.57 12.47 -16.65
N SER A 475 0.42 12.77 -15.84
CA SER A 475 0.47 12.41 -14.42
C SER A 475 0.86 13.67 -13.65
N VAL A 476 -0.04 14.17 -12.81
CA VAL A 476 0.14 15.41 -12.06
C VAL A 476 0.29 15.07 -10.60
N ALA A 477 1.35 15.61 -10.00
CA ALA A 477 1.49 15.72 -8.56
C ALA A 477 1.29 17.19 -8.18
N PHE A 478 0.68 17.44 -7.02
CA PHE A 478 0.51 18.80 -6.53
C PHE A 478 0.60 18.86 -5.01
N VAL A 479 1.02 20.03 -4.50
CA VAL A 479 0.94 20.37 -3.07
C VAL A 479 -0.07 21.49 -2.86
N PHE A 480 -0.70 21.53 -1.69
CA PHE A 480 -1.68 22.54 -1.33
C PHE A 480 -1.61 22.86 0.16
N GLU A 481 -2.08 24.05 0.59
CA GLU A 481 -2.09 24.43 2.00
C GLU A 481 -3.52 24.66 2.51
N PRO A 482 -3.88 24.21 3.73
CA PRO A 482 -5.24 24.29 4.26
C PRO A 482 -5.87 25.69 4.36
N HIS A 483 -5.08 26.74 4.24
CA HIS A 483 -5.48 28.15 4.41
C HIS A 483 -5.15 29.02 3.20
N ARG A 484 -4.79 28.41 2.05
CA ARG A 484 -4.39 29.13 0.85
C ARG A 484 -5.14 28.58 -0.37
N ASN A 485 -5.84 29.47 -1.05
CA ASN A 485 -6.49 29.14 -2.31
C ASN A 485 -5.43 28.89 -3.40
N GLY A 486 -5.66 27.87 -4.21
CA GLY A 486 -4.78 27.36 -5.25
C GLY A 486 -4.04 26.08 -4.85
N ILE A 487 -3.87 25.20 -5.84
CA ILE A 487 -2.92 24.08 -5.78
C ILE A 487 -1.62 24.47 -6.50
N ASN A 488 -0.49 23.90 -6.09
CA ASN A 488 0.77 24.00 -6.80
C ASN A 488 1.03 22.68 -7.53
N ASP A 489 0.72 22.65 -8.82
CA ASP A 489 0.88 21.51 -9.74
C ASP A 489 2.26 21.46 -10.44
N SER A 490 3.19 22.36 -10.08
CA SER A 490 4.55 22.38 -10.62
C SER A 490 5.46 21.26 -10.09
N VAL A 491 4.93 20.32 -9.29
CA VAL A 491 5.67 19.21 -8.69
C VAL A 491 6.14 18.24 -9.77
N ARG A 492 7.44 18.29 -10.10
CA ARG A 492 8.04 17.43 -11.11
C ARG A 492 8.48 16.10 -10.48
N LEU A 493 7.66 15.07 -10.65
CA LEU A 493 8.05 13.69 -10.37
C LEU A 493 8.69 13.04 -11.59
N ALA A 494 9.56 12.05 -11.35
CA ALA A 494 10.04 11.17 -12.42
C ALA A 494 8.84 10.49 -13.11
N ARG A 495 8.98 10.21 -14.41
CA ARG A 495 7.86 9.69 -15.20
C ARG A 495 7.38 8.33 -14.68
N PHE A 496 6.06 8.23 -14.48
CA PHE A 496 5.37 6.98 -14.16
C PHE A 496 5.01 6.22 -15.44
N THR A 497 5.77 5.18 -15.74
CA THR A 497 5.38 4.16 -16.73
C THR A 497 4.43 3.14 -16.09
N GLY A 498 3.75 2.33 -16.92
CA GLY A 498 2.88 1.26 -16.44
C GLY A 498 1.64 1.69 -15.64
N ALA A 499 1.06 0.72 -14.92
CA ALA A 499 -0.15 0.89 -14.12
C ALA A 499 0.18 1.27 -12.66
N LEU A 500 -0.66 2.09 -12.03
CA LEU A 500 -0.56 2.37 -10.59
C LEU A 500 -1.41 1.32 -9.85
N ILE A 501 -0.78 0.53 -8.99
CA ILE A 501 -1.47 -0.49 -8.17
C ILE A 501 -1.98 0.12 -6.87
N ASP A 502 -1.08 0.74 -6.08
CA ASP A 502 -1.40 1.35 -4.80
C ASP A 502 -0.55 2.61 -4.58
N SER A 503 -1.02 3.52 -3.73
CA SER A 503 -0.26 4.69 -3.30
C SER A 503 -0.60 5.16 -1.89
N THR A 504 0.35 5.84 -1.25
CA THR A 504 0.15 6.49 0.04
C THR A 504 1.13 7.64 0.25
N ALA A 505 0.79 8.58 1.13
CA ALA A 505 1.71 9.61 1.58
C ALA A 505 1.87 9.61 3.11
N VAL A 506 3.01 10.09 3.60
CA VAL A 506 3.31 10.31 5.02
C VAL A 506 3.98 11.68 5.17
N PHE A 507 3.55 12.48 6.15
CA PHE A 507 3.96 13.89 6.28
C PHE A 507 4.83 14.15 7.50
N ALA A 508 5.80 15.03 7.32
CA ALA A 508 6.37 15.90 8.34
C ALA A 508 6.14 17.36 7.91
N ASP A 509 6.32 18.33 8.80
CA ASP A 509 5.95 19.75 8.62
C ASP A 509 6.37 20.35 7.25
N GLU A 510 7.56 20.01 6.77
CA GLU A 510 8.14 20.55 5.52
C GLU A 510 8.34 19.50 4.41
N ARG A 511 7.88 18.25 4.61
CA ARG A 511 8.11 17.12 3.68
C ARG A 511 6.94 16.15 3.61
N VAL A 512 6.63 15.71 2.42
CA VAL A 512 5.79 14.54 2.16
C VAL A 512 6.66 13.44 1.56
N TRP A 513 6.52 12.25 2.12
CA TRP A 513 7.07 11.01 1.59
C TRP A 513 5.94 10.32 0.84
N PHE A 514 5.97 10.40 -0.49
CA PHE A 514 4.99 9.79 -1.38
C PHE A 514 5.47 8.43 -1.86
N PHE A 515 4.60 7.44 -1.76
CA PHE A 515 4.85 6.03 -2.05
C PHE A 515 3.91 5.55 -3.14
N ALA A 516 4.43 4.82 -4.12
CA ALA A 516 3.65 4.21 -5.20
C ALA A 516 4.13 2.78 -5.48
N ALA A 517 3.18 1.86 -5.65
CA ALA A 517 3.42 0.56 -6.29
C ALA A 517 3.01 0.65 -7.76
N LEU A 518 3.93 0.34 -8.66
CA LEU A 518 3.75 0.42 -10.11
C LEU A 518 3.92 -0.96 -10.74
N GLU A 519 3.04 -1.32 -11.67
CA GLU A 519 3.26 -2.48 -12.53
C GLU A 519 3.89 -2.05 -13.84
N GLU A 520 5.13 -2.48 -14.06
CA GLU A 520 5.92 -2.17 -15.24
C GLU A 520 6.45 -3.47 -15.84
N ARG A 521 5.99 -3.80 -17.06
CA ARG A 521 6.44 -4.98 -17.84
C ARG A 521 6.33 -6.31 -17.07
N GLY A 522 5.19 -6.56 -16.41
CA GLY A 522 4.93 -7.79 -15.66
C GLY A 522 5.72 -7.92 -14.35
N ARG A 523 6.23 -6.80 -13.82
CA ARG A 523 6.89 -6.70 -12.51
C ARG A 523 6.33 -5.53 -11.72
N THR A 524 6.11 -5.74 -10.43
CA THR A 524 5.75 -4.68 -9.50
C THR A 524 7.00 -4.03 -8.93
N ARG A 525 7.05 -2.69 -8.89
CA ARG A 525 8.11 -1.90 -8.26
C ARG A 525 7.51 -0.96 -7.22
N HIS A 526 8.18 -0.79 -6.10
CA HIS A 526 7.85 0.23 -5.11
C HIS A 526 8.77 1.43 -5.31
N ARG A 527 8.20 2.63 -5.45
CA ARG A 527 8.94 3.90 -5.53
C ARG A 527 8.56 4.80 -4.38
N CYS A 528 9.55 5.54 -3.88
CA CYS A 528 9.40 6.57 -2.86
C CYS A 528 9.94 7.89 -3.39
N PHE A 529 9.20 8.98 -3.18
CA PHE A 529 9.57 10.34 -3.54
C PHE A 529 9.47 11.23 -2.30
N VAL A 530 10.51 12.02 -2.02
CA VAL A 530 10.50 13.02 -0.94
C VAL A 530 10.27 14.38 -1.57
N ILE A 531 9.06 14.91 -1.42
CA ILE A 531 8.69 16.24 -1.94
C ILE A 531 8.60 17.22 -0.78
N ARG A 532 9.15 18.42 -0.95
CA ARG A 532 9.05 19.51 0.02
C ARG A 532 7.71 20.21 -0.06
N ARG A 533 7.34 20.93 0.99
CA ARG A 533 6.16 21.82 1.00
C ARG A 533 6.13 22.83 -0.17
N SER A 534 7.28 23.22 -0.69
CA SER A 534 7.43 24.07 -1.88
C SER A 534 7.06 23.39 -3.21
N GLY A 535 6.89 22.06 -3.23
CA GLY A 535 6.74 21.24 -4.43
C GLY A 535 8.06 20.74 -5.05
N GLU A 536 9.21 21.08 -4.46
CA GLU A 536 10.54 20.62 -4.88
C GLU A 536 10.75 19.14 -4.53
N LEU A 537 11.21 18.32 -5.48
CA LEU A 537 11.62 16.93 -5.26
C LEU A 537 13.04 16.91 -4.65
N GLU A 538 13.18 16.44 -3.40
CA GLU A 538 14.45 16.40 -2.66
C GLU A 538 15.20 15.06 -2.81
N ALA A 539 14.50 13.94 -3.00
CA ALA A 539 15.09 12.63 -3.21
C ALA A 539 14.09 11.59 -3.76
N GLU A 540 14.62 10.51 -4.34
CA GLU A 540 13.84 9.31 -4.70
C GLU A 540 14.54 7.99 -4.30
N ALA A 541 13.76 6.91 -4.22
CA ALA A 541 14.26 5.54 -4.09
C ALA A 541 13.32 4.53 -4.76
N GLU A 542 13.86 3.35 -5.06
CA GLU A 542 13.14 2.22 -5.66
C GLU A 542 13.52 0.91 -4.95
N ALA A 543 12.55 0.00 -4.83
CA ALA A 543 12.70 -1.34 -4.26
C ALA A 543 11.74 -2.33 -4.94
N LEU A 544 11.92 -3.63 -4.67
CA LEU A 544 10.96 -4.66 -5.06
C LEU A 544 10.05 -5.01 -3.87
N PRO A 545 8.76 -5.33 -4.10
CA PRO A 545 7.89 -5.80 -3.02
C PRO A 545 8.47 -7.05 -2.34
N GLY A 546 8.47 -7.08 -1.01
CA GLY A 546 8.97 -8.23 -0.26
C GLY A 546 10.47 -8.50 -0.36
N ASP A 547 11.30 -7.54 -0.81
CA ASP A 547 12.76 -7.67 -0.84
C ASP A 547 13.44 -7.59 0.55
N GLY A 548 12.66 -7.35 1.61
CA GLY A 548 13.12 -7.20 2.99
C GLY A 548 13.70 -5.83 3.32
N SER A 549 13.74 -4.89 2.38
CA SER A 549 14.12 -3.49 2.63
C SER A 549 13.02 -2.72 3.38
N TRP A 550 13.32 -1.49 3.78
CA TRP A 550 12.34 -0.58 4.37
C TRP A 550 11.20 -0.19 3.41
N LEU A 551 11.42 -0.36 2.10
CA LEU A 551 10.48 -0.06 1.02
C LEU A 551 9.82 -1.34 0.46
N SER A 552 10.05 -2.51 1.09
CA SER A 552 9.36 -3.77 0.79
C SER A 552 7.83 -3.64 0.89
N THR A 553 7.35 -2.72 1.73
CA THR A 553 5.94 -2.32 1.91
C THR A 553 5.76 -0.82 1.68
N LEU A 554 4.56 -0.36 1.31
CA LEU A 554 4.28 1.08 1.17
C LEU A 554 3.84 1.74 2.49
N ARG A 555 3.07 1.02 3.32
CA ARG A 555 2.32 1.58 4.45
C ARG A 555 3.09 1.47 5.77
N GLY A 556 2.45 1.88 6.87
CA GLY A 556 2.96 1.78 8.24
C GLY A 556 4.13 2.71 8.64
N LYS A 557 4.56 3.61 7.75
CA LYS A 557 5.70 4.51 7.97
C LYS A 557 5.28 5.80 8.68
N SER A 558 6.21 6.43 9.40
CA SER A 558 5.99 7.72 10.10
C SER A 558 7.13 8.68 9.83
N ALA A 559 6.83 9.91 9.41
CA ALA A 559 7.85 10.94 9.19
C ALA A 559 7.95 11.87 10.40
N ALA A 560 9.15 12.40 10.64
CA ALA A 560 9.42 13.42 11.66
C ALA A 560 10.62 14.28 11.23
N GLY A 561 10.39 15.58 11.02
CA GLY A 561 11.41 16.52 10.57
C GLY A 561 12.03 16.16 9.20
N ARG A 562 13.30 15.75 9.20
CA ARG A 562 14.03 15.27 8.00
C ARG A 562 14.00 13.74 7.82
N SER A 563 13.48 12.99 8.79
CA SER A 563 13.59 11.54 8.84
C SER A 563 12.27 10.83 8.58
N LEU A 564 12.36 9.59 8.08
CA LEU A 564 11.27 8.62 8.08
C LEU A 564 11.63 7.45 9.01
N PHE A 565 10.64 6.90 9.69
CA PHE A 565 10.75 5.68 10.46
C PHE A 565 9.89 4.61 9.77
N ALA A 566 10.49 3.44 9.54
CA ALA A 566 9.85 2.27 8.96
C ALA A 566 10.06 1.07 9.87
N ALA A 567 9.03 0.23 10.03
CA ALA A 567 9.16 -1.08 10.66
C ALA A 567 9.57 -2.11 9.60
N THR A 568 10.47 -3.03 9.97
CA THR A 568 10.83 -4.20 9.18
C THR A 568 10.78 -5.44 10.08
N ASP A 569 10.91 -6.63 9.48
CA ASP A 569 11.00 -7.88 10.25
C ASP A 569 12.30 -7.99 11.09
N GLU A 570 13.25 -7.06 10.95
CA GLU A 570 14.47 -6.93 11.77
C GLU A 570 14.42 -5.75 12.78
N GLY A 571 13.25 -5.13 12.96
CA GLY A 571 13.07 -3.98 13.84
C GLY A 571 12.82 -2.66 13.10
N VAL A 572 12.80 -1.55 13.83
CA VAL A 572 12.62 -0.22 13.26
C VAL A 572 13.93 0.27 12.63
N VAL A 573 13.82 0.93 11.48
CA VAL A 573 14.90 1.71 10.85
C VAL A 573 14.52 3.18 10.74
N ARG A 574 15.50 4.08 10.89
CA ARG A 574 15.39 5.51 10.60
C ARG A 574 16.12 5.82 9.30
N LEU A 575 15.41 6.43 8.38
CA LEU A 575 15.91 6.91 7.10
C LEU A 575 16.21 8.40 7.17
N GLU A 576 17.18 8.81 6.36
CA GLU A 576 17.63 10.20 6.22
C GLU A 576 17.74 10.56 4.74
N VAL A 577 17.64 11.85 4.43
CA VAL A 577 17.64 12.39 3.08
C VAL A 577 18.82 13.33 2.90
N GLY A 578 19.70 12.99 1.97
CA GLY A 578 20.89 13.78 1.62
C GLY A 578 21.35 13.50 0.18
N ALA A 579 21.82 14.54 -0.50
CA ALA A 579 22.37 14.47 -1.87
C ALA A 579 21.47 13.75 -2.90
N GLY A 580 20.14 13.93 -2.83
CA GLY A 580 19.19 13.30 -3.74
C GLY A 580 18.81 11.85 -3.39
N VAL A 581 19.41 11.26 -2.35
CA VAL A 581 19.27 9.85 -2.00
C VAL A 581 18.60 9.67 -0.62
N ILE A 582 17.80 8.61 -0.51
CA ILE A 582 17.25 8.12 0.75
C ILE A 582 18.13 6.97 1.25
N SER A 583 18.68 7.08 2.47
CA SER A 583 19.55 6.05 3.06
C SER A 583 19.14 5.70 4.49
N VAL A 584 19.51 4.51 4.95
CA VAL A 584 19.27 4.10 6.34
C VAL A 584 20.34 4.72 7.25
N GLY A 585 19.96 5.75 8.02
CA GLY A 585 20.86 6.44 8.96
C GLY A 585 21.00 5.72 10.31
N ARG A 586 20.02 4.89 10.71
CA ARG A 586 20.07 4.12 11.96
C ARG A 586 19.15 2.89 11.97
N HIS A 587 19.62 1.80 12.57
CA HIS A 587 18.84 0.60 12.89
C HIS A 587 18.54 0.52 14.40
N PHE A 588 17.40 -0.08 14.77
CA PHE A 588 17.00 -0.34 16.15
C PHE A 588 16.63 -1.83 16.34
N PRO A 589 17.60 -2.76 16.26
CA PRO A 589 17.33 -4.20 16.27
C PRO A 589 16.62 -4.70 17.54
N ASP A 590 16.86 -4.07 18.69
CA ASP A 590 16.16 -4.34 19.97
C ASP A 590 14.63 -4.20 19.89
N THR A 591 14.07 -3.65 18.80
CA THR A 591 12.61 -3.54 18.55
C THR A 591 12.02 -4.70 17.75
N GLU A 592 12.83 -5.59 17.20
CA GLU A 592 12.46 -6.76 16.36
C GLU A 592 11.36 -7.69 16.94
N PRO A 593 11.26 -7.91 18.27
CA PRO A 593 10.15 -8.69 18.84
C PRO A 593 8.79 -7.95 18.80
N PHE A 594 8.83 -6.62 18.74
CA PHE A 594 7.67 -5.74 18.92
C PHE A 594 7.14 -5.15 17.61
N VAL A 595 7.90 -5.25 16.52
CA VAL A 595 7.50 -4.78 15.19
C VAL A 595 7.75 -5.83 14.10
N ASP A 596 7.09 -5.63 12.97
CA ASP A 596 7.24 -6.36 11.71
C ASP A 596 6.88 -5.39 10.57
N GLU A 597 7.06 -5.78 9.31
CA GLU A 597 6.79 -4.90 8.16
C GLU A 597 5.30 -4.46 8.00
N SER A 598 4.37 -5.02 8.79
CA SER A 598 2.96 -4.60 8.85
C SER A 598 2.62 -3.67 10.03
N THR A 599 3.56 -3.43 10.95
CA THR A 599 3.38 -2.49 12.06
C THR A 599 3.27 -1.05 11.55
N HIS A 600 2.23 -0.34 11.96
CA HIS A 600 2.08 1.08 11.75
C HIS A 600 2.80 1.88 12.84
N LEU A 601 3.76 2.71 12.45
CA LEU A 601 4.50 3.60 13.34
C LEU A 601 3.83 4.98 13.45
N PHE A 602 3.94 5.62 14.62
CA PHE A 602 3.58 7.02 14.85
C PHE A 602 4.63 7.68 15.76
N VAL A 603 5.47 8.58 15.22
CA VAL A 603 6.48 9.28 16.02
C VAL A 603 5.83 10.33 16.92
N ALA A 604 6.26 10.37 18.19
CA ALA A 604 5.82 11.33 19.19
C ALA A 604 7.03 11.91 19.96
N PRO A 605 6.90 13.03 20.70
CA PRO A 605 8.02 13.63 21.42
C PRO A 605 8.65 12.75 22.50
N LYS A 606 7.91 11.75 23.01
CA LYS A 606 8.33 10.83 24.09
C LYS A 606 8.75 9.43 23.60
N GLY A 607 8.67 9.15 22.31
CA GLY A 607 8.90 7.81 21.74
C GLY A 607 8.14 7.62 20.43
N ILE A 608 8.11 6.41 19.89
CA ILE A 608 7.28 6.06 18.72
C ILE A 608 6.10 5.22 19.24
N TYR A 609 4.95 5.17 18.58
CA TYR A 609 3.94 4.13 18.84
C TYR A 609 4.00 3.09 17.73
N ALA A 610 3.95 1.81 18.09
CA ALA A 610 3.81 0.67 17.20
C ALA A 610 2.38 0.13 17.32
N VAL A 611 1.58 0.37 16.28
CA VAL A 611 0.20 -0.09 16.16
C VAL A 611 0.17 -1.31 15.24
N ARG A 612 -0.25 -2.45 15.78
CA ARG A 612 -0.58 -3.67 15.03
C ARG A 612 -2.09 -3.87 15.07
N LYS A 613 -2.62 -4.80 14.27
CA LYS A 613 -4.06 -5.11 14.17
C LYS A 613 -4.80 -5.18 15.52
N GLN A 614 -4.20 -5.78 16.55
CA GLN A 614 -4.87 -6.06 17.84
C GLN A 614 -4.22 -5.40 19.05
N THR A 615 -3.09 -4.71 18.87
CA THR A 615 -2.26 -4.23 19.98
C THR A 615 -1.65 -2.87 19.66
N VAL A 616 -1.60 -2.00 20.67
CA VAL A 616 -0.84 -0.74 20.63
C VAL A 616 0.29 -0.82 21.66
N PHE A 617 1.51 -0.57 21.21
CA PHE A 617 2.69 -0.42 22.06
C PHE A 617 3.29 0.99 21.87
N PRO A 618 3.83 1.64 22.92
CA PRO A 618 4.88 2.62 22.79
C PRO A 618 6.20 1.88 22.55
N SER A 619 7.01 2.47 21.70
CA SER A 619 8.35 2.10 21.30
C SER A 619 9.36 2.84 22.19
N PRO A 620 10.51 2.23 22.47
CA PRO A 620 11.42 2.60 23.55
C PRO A 620 11.87 4.05 23.70
N GLU A 621 11.94 4.45 24.97
CA GLU A 621 12.78 5.55 25.44
C GLU A 621 14.27 5.22 25.25
N ARG A 622 15.10 6.25 25.03
CA ARG A 622 16.46 6.25 25.59
C ARG A 622 16.43 7.06 26.88
N ARG A 623 16.89 6.48 28.00
CA ARG A 623 17.45 7.30 29.07
C ARG A 623 18.65 8.05 28.50
N CYS A 624 18.48 9.35 28.29
CA CYS A 624 19.58 10.24 28.01
C CYS A 624 20.24 10.59 29.35
N GLU A 625 21.24 9.80 29.75
CA GLU A 625 22.12 10.18 30.85
C GLU A 625 22.78 11.51 30.48
N ARG A 626 22.40 12.59 31.18
CA ARG A 626 23.20 13.81 31.21
C ARG A 626 24.53 13.45 31.86
N ARG A 627 25.56 13.22 31.06
CA ARG A 627 26.93 13.40 31.52
C ARG A 627 27.10 14.88 31.83
N GLU A 628 27.02 15.23 33.11
CA GLU A 628 27.48 16.51 33.60
C GLU A 628 29.01 16.55 33.43
N THR A 629 29.47 17.23 32.39
CA THR A 629 30.88 17.57 32.23
C THR A 629 31.25 18.66 33.23
N LYS A 630 31.67 18.24 34.42
CA LYS A 630 32.36 19.08 35.42
C LYS A 630 33.73 18.49 35.75
N GLU A 631 34.67 18.68 34.84
CA GLU A 631 36.11 18.52 35.08
C GLU A 631 36.84 19.71 34.46
N ALA A 632 36.98 20.80 35.22
CA ALA A 632 37.93 21.89 34.99
C ALA A 632 37.92 22.90 36.17
N ALA A 633 38.31 22.48 37.37
CA ALA A 633 38.85 23.37 38.41
C ALA A 633 39.42 22.56 39.61
N GLU A 634 40.68 22.87 39.96
CA GLU A 634 41.21 22.91 41.32
C GLU A 634 41.27 21.60 42.15
N SER A 635 42.33 20.82 41.93
CA SER A 635 42.84 19.82 42.87
C SER A 635 43.91 20.41 43.80
N ALA A 636 43.48 21.00 44.92
CA ALA A 636 44.25 21.21 46.15
C ALA A 636 43.21 21.30 47.30
N THR A 637 43.35 20.68 48.48
CA THR A 637 44.56 20.32 49.23
C THR A 637 44.23 19.20 50.25
N THR A 638 45.19 18.32 50.56
CA THR A 638 45.41 17.59 51.84
C THR A 638 44.25 17.03 52.71
N SER A 639 44.29 15.69 52.84
CA SER A 639 44.45 14.89 54.09
C SER A 639 43.29 14.57 55.07
N ASN A 640 43.43 13.37 55.69
CA ASN A 640 42.83 12.88 56.95
C ASN A 640 41.29 12.61 56.97
N THR A 641 40.74 11.60 57.67
CA THR A 641 41.30 10.50 58.49
C THR A 641 40.29 9.32 58.66
N THR A 642 40.80 8.09 58.68
CA THR A 642 40.37 6.86 59.41
C THR A 642 38.96 6.62 60.01
N LYS A 643 38.51 5.35 59.81
CA LYS A 643 37.98 4.35 60.80
C LYS A 643 36.46 4.22 61.15
N LYS A 644 35.94 3.02 60.79
CA LYS A 644 35.28 1.96 61.62
C LYS A 644 33.92 2.16 62.32
N GLY A 645 33.16 1.04 62.38
CA GLY A 645 31.98 0.77 63.24
C GLY A 645 30.68 0.78 62.44
N GLU A 646 30.05 -0.32 61.99
CA GLU A 646 29.58 -1.53 62.69
C GLU A 646 28.71 -1.24 63.92
N ILE A 647 27.40 -1.52 63.83
CA ILE A 647 26.66 -2.55 64.60
C ILE A 647 25.18 -2.57 64.14
N ASN A 648 24.56 -3.76 64.15
CA ASN A 648 23.14 -4.00 63.84
C ASN A 648 22.24 -3.66 65.05
N ASP A 649 20.94 -3.43 64.80
CA ASP A 649 19.94 -4.35 65.35
C ASP A 649 18.53 -4.24 64.73
N HIS A 650 17.93 -5.42 64.56
CA HIS A 650 16.55 -5.83 64.89
C HIS A 650 15.61 -4.83 65.60
N ASP A 651 14.28 -4.84 65.48
CA ASP A 651 13.32 -5.70 64.73
C ASP A 651 11.89 -5.04 64.78
N THR A 652 10.90 -5.72 64.21
CA THR A 652 9.45 -5.63 64.45
C THR A 652 8.61 -4.57 63.72
N SER A 653 7.79 -5.12 62.82
CA SER A 653 6.61 -4.54 62.19
C SER A 653 5.45 -4.27 63.18
N VAL A 654 4.72 -3.16 62.98
CA VAL A 654 3.26 -3.12 63.17
C VAL A 654 2.60 -2.35 62.02
N SER A 655 1.54 -2.92 61.47
CA SER A 655 0.79 -2.41 60.33
C SER A 655 -0.30 -1.41 60.73
N ARG A 656 -0.48 -0.36 59.91
CA ARG A 656 -1.71 0.47 59.87
C ARG A 656 -2.09 0.74 58.41
N PRO A 657 -3.35 0.48 57.98
CA PRO A 657 -3.76 0.69 56.60
C PRO A 657 -3.98 2.18 56.30
N LEU A 658 -3.29 2.69 55.28
CA LEU A 658 -3.50 4.04 54.76
C LEU A 658 -4.68 4.06 53.77
N ARG A 659 -5.54 5.08 53.91
CA ARG A 659 -6.64 5.39 52.98
C ARG A 659 -6.08 5.71 51.57
N PRO A 660 -6.86 5.51 50.50
CA PRO A 660 -6.39 5.75 49.13
C PRO A 660 -6.00 7.22 48.95
N ARG A 661 -4.75 7.47 48.55
CA ARG A 661 -4.28 8.81 48.19
C ARG A 661 -4.83 9.18 46.82
N GLU A 662 -5.56 10.29 46.78
CA GLU A 662 -5.81 11.07 45.57
C GLU A 662 -4.49 11.33 44.83
N ARG A 663 -4.48 11.14 43.51
CA ARG A 663 -3.37 11.61 42.68
C ARG A 663 -3.44 13.14 42.57
N ARG A 664 -2.76 13.84 43.48
CA ARG A 664 -2.42 15.25 43.27
C ARG A 664 -1.43 15.35 42.11
N GLU A 665 -1.83 16.01 41.03
CA GLU A 665 -0.89 16.48 40.03
C GLU A 665 0.00 17.57 40.65
N VAL A 666 1.30 17.29 40.74
CA VAL A 666 2.29 18.30 41.11
C VAL A 666 2.75 18.99 39.83
N VAL A 667 2.13 20.11 39.51
CA VAL A 667 2.56 20.99 38.41
C VAL A 667 3.84 21.71 38.81
N VAL A 668 4.98 21.20 38.36
CA VAL A 668 6.25 21.94 38.39
C VAL A 668 6.28 22.86 37.17
N ARG A 669 6.08 24.16 37.39
CA ARG A 669 6.28 25.19 36.37
C ARG A 669 7.79 25.46 36.21
N PRO A 670 8.30 25.61 34.99
CA PRO A 670 9.54 26.35 34.76
C PRO A 670 9.24 27.86 34.84
N GLU A 671 9.96 28.56 35.69
CA GLU A 671 10.49 29.88 35.35
C GLU A 671 11.56 29.67 34.25
N SER A 672 11.87 30.58 33.33
CA SER A 672 11.74 32.05 33.35
C SER A 672 11.59 32.65 31.94
N ASP A 673 11.52 33.98 31.92
CA ASP A 673 11.85 34.91 30.83
C ASP A 673 10.79 35.26 29.77
N GLY A 674 10.45 36.56 29.77
CA GLY A 674 9.45 37.21 28.94
C GLY A 674 9.99 37.83 27.64
N PRO A 675 9.18 38.67 26.97
CA PRO A 675 9.27 38.84 25.51
C PRO A 675 10.28 39.91 25.06
N PHE A 676 10.95 39.64 23.95
CA PHE A 676 11.57 40.68 23.13
C PHE A 676 10.51 41.34 22.22
N LEU A 677 10.07 42.53 22.62
CA LEU A 677 9.34 43.44 21.76
C LEU A 677 10.31 44.19 20.85
N GLU A 678 10.05 44.21 19.55
CA GLU A 678 10.76 45.05 18.60
C GLU A 678 10.54 46.54 18.93
N ARG A 679 11.63 47.32 19.00
CA ARG A 679 11.54 48.78 19.07
C ARG A 679 11.61 49.38 17.68
N SER A 680 10.53 50.04 17.28
CA SER A 680 10.54 51.00 16.18
C SER A 680 11.44 52.20 16.47
N SER A 681 12.30 52.59 15.54
CA SER A 681 12.92 53.93 15.53
C SER A 681 12.99 54.48 14.11
N LEU A 682 12.39 55.65 13.90
CA LEU A 682 12.35 56.38 12.64
C LEU A 682 13.73 56.97 12.26
N GLY A 683 14.00 57.04 10.95
CA GLY A 683 14.56 58.28 10.38
C GLY A 683 15.71 58.20 9.38
N LYS A 684 15.40 58.67 8.16
CA LYS A 684 16.29 59.33 7.18
C LYS A 684 17.28 58.47 6.36
N GLY A 685 16.98 58.35 5.05
CA GLY A 685 18.01 58.32 4.00
C GLY A 685 18.50 59.76 3.66
N PRO A 686 18.99 60.07 2.45
CA PRO A 686 19.17 59.20 1.27
C PRO A 686 20.62 59.21 0.72
N ARG A 687 20.91 58.39 -0.32
CA ARG A 687 21.78 58.72 -1.49
C ARG A 687 21.93 57.53 -2.45
N SER A 688 21.42 57.68 -3.66
CA SER A 688 22.06 57.20 -4.90
C SER A 688 22.89 58.37 -5.48
N PRO A 689 24.03 58.12 -6.15
CA PRO A 689 24.09 57.72 -7.58
C PRO A 689 25.27 56.72 -7.87
N SER A 690 25.64 56.23 -9.06
CA SER A 690 25.04 56.04 -10.41
C SER A 690 26.06 55.26 -11.31
N VAL A 691 25.65 54.85 -12.53
CA VAL A 691 26.52 54.34 -13.64
C VAL A 691 27.01 52.87 -13.46
N GLY A 692 27.03 52.01 -14.49
CA GLY A 692 26.72 52.26 -15.92
C GLY A 692 26.52 51.03 -16.81
N LEU A 693 26.38 51.32 -18.11
CA LEU A 693 26.03 50.41 -19.20
C LEU A 693 27.22 49.63 -19.78
N ARG A 694 26.92 48.43 -20.29
CA ARG A 694 27.38 47.81 -21.57
C ARG A 694 26.60 46.48 -21.71
N GLN A 695 25.92 46.12 -22.82
CA GLN A 695 26.40 45.87 -24.20
C GLN A 695 27.51 44.79 -24.19
N ASP A 696 27.40 43.63 -24.88
CA ASP A 696 26.74 43.37 -26.17
C ASP A 696 26.30 41.89 -26.40
N GLU A 697 25.55 41.71 -27.50
CA GLU A 697 25.55 40.59 -28.47
C GLU A 697 25.03 39.16 -28.18
N ALA A 698 24.18 38.74 -29.12
CA ALA A 698 23.88 37.39 -29.60
C ALA A 698 23.77 37.50 -31.15
N PRO A 699 23.60 36.42 -31.96
CA PRO A 699 23.71 34.98 -31.75
C PRO A 699 24.80 34.39 -32.72
N PRO A 700 24.72 33.16 -33.30
CA PRO A 700 23.72 32.76 -34.30
C PRO A 700 23.19 31.31 -34.15
N ALA A 701 22.35 30.88 -35.10
CA ALA A 701 21.74 29.55 -35.22
C ALA A 701 22.29 28.76 -36.42
N LEU A 702 21.69 27.58 -36.69
CA LEU A 702 22.03 26.53 -37.69
C LEU A 702 23.13 25.56 -37.18
N ASP A 703 23.04 24.24 -37.37
CA ASP A 703 22.14 23.41 -38.21
C ASP A 703 21.14 22.53 -37.42
#